data_AF-A0A972V2Y7-F1
#
_entry.id   AF-A0A972V2Y7-F1
#
_cell.length_a   1.000
_cell.length_b   1.000
_cell.length_c   1.000
_cell.angle_alpha   90.00
_cell.angle_beta   90.00
_cell.angle_gamma   90.00
#
_symmetry.space_group_name_H-M   'P 1'
#
loop_
_entity.id
_entity.type
_entity.pdbx_description
1 polymer ?
#
loop_
_entity_poly.entity_id
_entity_poly.type
_entity_poly.pdbx_seq_one_letter_code
_entity_poly.pdbx_strand_id
1 'polypeptide(L)'
;MSFLKTRAKVLTFAINGSISAGVKTLCAFTRPRGLVRALVAAALALPIFLALAPAGLAAPGPTQGSNDVPRLILGIYDSQIDGQLEFTRLHRLAEMPLNHLGLMVRYHDLQDGLPSAKNLEGVRGVLSWLTSDNMPDPEGYLEWAEHVIAQGYTFVVLGQLGVTRATGGAVTPPHRVNRLLNRLGLELGGAYHGVTYDVTAVVKDPAIVEFERPLPDTLPSYEQISRIDPRVTSYLVLRKGGNPGTDSHLITLGPAGGYVATGYVDKVFEDTGFYQWLLNPFAYFRAAFGTDDLPKPDVTTLSGRRIYYSHIDGDGWRNQTELVEYRDEEDPVLSAQVVLDRAIRAYPDLPITVAPIVADLDKDWHGSDESLAIARAAFAEPQVEAGSHTYSHPFKWQFFRDYRPEDELPFLSKYGPEAAKNYSAYTGPTPAGGDKDAARQLKNSAYEVPRAFGDFPYDLDQEIDGSIAFLSRLLPPGKKVELVQWSGNCQPYEAALLATRRAGVRNINGGDTRFDADFPSHTTVPPVGRPVGSARQIYASNSNENTYTNLWTSRFFGFKYLPVTFRNTETPRRLKPLNIYYHMYSGQKLASLNALLGNLDFARSQEITPVAASHYAAIGDGFYSTRLVRAGKNRWEVRDRGALQTLRFDQATAKTVDFARSHGVIGQRHHQDSLYVALDAGVTTPVVAIKNAAQVSLAGTTPSSLPVLDSARWRIWNLKPGTDGLHFTAQGFGDGDFAWIAPGPGTYALSAQGAAGSWNGRAVAGTDGALKFSVPLSAIDPLELTLQRNGRPAVHAQLGTEPDRRREGSRP
;
A
#
# COMPACT_ATOMS: atom_id res chain seq x y z
N MET A 1 19.43 -5.02 -14.39
CA MET A 1 20.10 -4.19 -15.43
C MET A 1 21.27 -4.94 -16.11
N SER A 2 21.06 -6.20 -16.52
CA SER A 2 22.10 -7.11 -17.00
C SER A 2 22.00 -7.45 -18.50
N PHE A 3 21.55 -6.53 -19.35
CA PHE A 3 21.42 -6.84 -20.80
C PHE A 3 21.70 -5.67 -21.77
N LEU A 4 22.36 -4.59 -21.34
CA LEU A 4 22.57 -3.40 -22.19
C LEU A 4 24.03 -3.09 -22.56
N LYS A 5 24.96 -4.04 -22.44
CA LYS A 5 26.39 -3.82 -22.79
C LYS A 5 26.98 -4.77 -23.82
N THR A 6 26.17 -5.36 -24.71
CA THR A 6 26.75 -6.10 -25.84
C THR A 6 25.93 -5.91 -27.12
N ARG A 7 26.26 -4.85 -27.86
CA ARG A 7 26.35 -4.79 -29.34
C ARG A 7 26.43 -3.33 -29.79
N ALA A 8 27.62 -2.76 -29.64
CA ALA A 8 28.07 -1.63 -30.45
C ALA A 8 29.30 -2.09 -31.22
N LYS A 9 29.08 -2.55 -32.46
CA LYS A 9 30.06 -2.58 -33.56
C LYS A 9 29.39 -3.15 -34.81
N VAL A 10 29.76 -2.57 -35.96
CA VAL A 10 29.32 -2.86 -37.33
C VAL A 10 28.08 -2.07 -37.78
N LEU A 11 28.27 -0.81 -38.22
CA LEU A 11 28.35 -0.49 -39.65
C LEU A 11 28.66 1.02 -39.82
N THR A 12 29.84 1.33 -40.36
CA THR A 12 30.19 2.66 -40.88
C THR A 12 30.45 2.48 -42.37
N PHE A 13 29.69 3.13 -43.24
CA PHE A 13 30.16 3.62 -44.55
C PHE A 13 29.19 4.69 -45.10
N ALA A 14 29.57 5.95 -44.86
CA ALA A 14 29.82 7.01 -45.85
C ALA A 14 28.87 7.26 -47.06
N ILE A 15 28.34 8.50 -47.09
CA ILE A 15 28.62 9.58 -48.08
C ILE A 15 27.49 10.06 -49.03
N ASN A 16 27.33 11.41 -48.97
CA ASN A 16 26.88 12.42 -49.95
C ASN A 16 25.39 12.74 -50.15
N GLY A 17 25.09 14.05 -50.08
CA GLY A 17 23.97 14.60 -50.84
C GLY A 17 23.26 15.87 -50.35
N SER A 18 23.95 16.85 -49.77
CA SER A 18 23.78 18.29 -50.05
C SER A 18 22.39 18.94 -50.28
N ILE A 19 22.18 20.02 -49.51
CA ILE A 19 21.87 21.41 -49.95
C ILE A 19 20.44 21.96 -49.71
N SER A 20 20.46 23.04 -48.89
CA SER A 20 19.67 24.29 -48.96
C SER A 20 18.22 24.24 -48.50
N ALA A 21 17.63 25.26 -47.88
CA ALA A 21 18.02 26.46 -47.14
C ALA A 21 16.66 27.13 -46.82
N GLY A 22 16.54 27.90 -45.75
CA GLY A 22 15.31 28.68 -45.55
C GLY A 22 15.07 29.23 -44.15
N VAL A 23 15.96 30.12 -43.72
CA VAL A 23 15.79 30.99 -42.55
C VAL A 23 14.75 32.08 -42.87
N LYS A 24 13.84 32.43 -41.93
CA LYS A 24 13.69 33.79 -41.35
C LYS A 24 12.32 34.06 -40.66
N THR A 25 12.38 34.22 -39.33
CA THR A 25 12.25 35.51 -38.60
C THR A 25 10.87 36.19 -38.35
N LEU A 26 10.54 36.25 -37.03
CA LEU A 26 10.05 37.36 -36.16
C LEU A 26 8.58 37.88 -36.12
N CYS A 27 8.14 38.01 -34.85
CA CYS A 27 7.41 39.12 -34.18
C CYS A 27 5.97 39.46 -34.60
N ALA A 28 5.06 39.97 -33.75
CA ALA A 28 4.92 40.13 -32.30
C ALA A 28 3.49 40.67 -32.01
N PHE A 29 3.08 40.63 -30.73
CA PHE A 29 2.02 41.41 -30.06
C PHE A 29 0.56 41.37 -30.57
N THR A 30 -0.34 40.87 -29.71
CA THR A 30 -1.32 41.69 -28.94
C THR A 30 -2.28 40.80 -28.12
N ARG A 31 -2.51 41.18 -26.87
CA ARG A 31 -3.71 40.88 -26.04
C ARG A 31 -4.56 42.17 -26.07
N PRO A 32 -5.90 42.18 -25.82
CA PRO A 32 -6.50 41.56 -24.62
C PRO A 32 -8.02 41.18 -24.68
N ARG A 33 -8.51 40.71 -23.51
CA ARG A 33 -9.90 40.68 -22.98
C ARG A 33 -10.84 39.51 -23.37
N GLY A 34 -10.94 38.57 -22.43
CA GLY A 34 -12.17 38.23 -21.68
C GLY A 34 -13.33 37.54 -22.41
N LEU A 35 -13.67 36.32 -21.98
CA LEU A 35 -15.02 36.02 -21.47
C LEU A 35 -15.03 34.71 -20.67
N VAL A 36 -15.57 34.83 -19.46
CA VAL A 36 -16.02 33.77 -18.56
C VAL A 36 -17.34 33.22 -19.11
N ARG A 37 -17.48 31.87 -19.20
CA ARG A 37 -18.70 31.03 -19.19
C ARG A 37 -18.66 29.92 -20.25
N ALA A 38 -18.44 28.68 -19.81
CA ALA A 38 -19.07 27.46 -20.36
C ALA A 38 -18.73 26.24 -19.45
N LEU A 39 -19.16 26.32 -18.20
CA LEU A 39 -19.53 25.15 -17.39
C LEU A 39 -21.05 25.18 -17.35
N VAL A 40 -21.68 23.99 -17.40
CA VAL A 40 -23.13 23.73 -17.56
C VAL A 40 -23.57 23.54 -19.03
N ALA A 41 -23.51 22.29 -19.51
CA ALA A 41 -24.55 21.61 -20.30
C ALA A 41 -23.98 20.35 -20.99
N ALA A 42 -23.88 19.24 -20.25
CA ALA A 42 -23.94 17.88 -20.80
C ALA A 42 -24.26 16.88 -19.67
N ALA A 43 -25.24 17.22 -18.84
CA ALA A 43 -25.96 16.29 -18.00
C ALA A 43 -27.34 16.13 -18.66
N LEU A 44 -27.50 15.14 -19.54
CA LEU A 44 -28.76 14.55 -20.00
C LEU A 44 -28.48 13.59 -21.18
N ALA A 45 -27.97 12.41 -20.84
CA ALA A 45 -28.12 11.18 -21.63
C ALA A 45 -27.69 10.00 -20.73
N LEU A 46 -28.49 9.72 -19.70
CA LEU A 46 -28.37 8.51 -18.90
C LEU A 46 -29.21 7.43 -19.59
N PRO A 47 -28.64 6.35 -20.15
CA PRO A 47 -29.43 5.16 -20.39
C PRO A 47 -29.71 4.54 -19.03
N ILE A 48 -31.00 4.36 -18.72
CA ILE A 48 -31.47 3.57 -17.59
C ILE A 48 -31.02 2.12 -17.85
N PHE A 49 -29.87 1.74 -17.29
CA PHE A 49 -29.49 0.34 -17.21
C PHE A 49 -30.29 -0.30 -16.07
N LEU A 50 -31.35 -1.05 -16.43
CA LEU A 50 -31.88 -2.07 -15.54
C LEU A 50 -30.75 -3.09 -15.32
N ALA A 51 -30.26 -3.15 -14.08
CA ALA A 51 -29.40 -4.21 -13.61
C ALA A 51 -30.19 -5.54 -13.67
N LEU A 52 -30.01 -6.30 -14.75
CA LEU A 52 -30.23 -7.74 -14.72
C LEU A 52 -29.13 -8.32 -13.82
N ALA A 53 -29.52 -8.67 -12.60
CA ALA A 53 -28.66 -9.44 -11.70
C ALA A 53 -28.22 -10.72 -12.43
N PRO A 54 -26.91 -11.06 -12.48
CA PRO A 54 -26.53 -12.41 -12.83
C PRO A 54 -26.95 -13.31 -11.65
N ALA A 55 -27.98 -14.10 -11.89
CA ALA A 55 -28.35 -15.20 -11.03
C ALA A 55 -27.22 -16.24 -11.03
N GLY A 56 -26.63 -16.48 -9.85
CA GLY A 56 -25.76 -17.61 -9.56
C GLY A 56 -24.29 -17.45 -9.94
N LEU A 57 -23.52 -16.69 -9.15
CA LEU A 57 -22.05 -16.74 -9.18
C LEU A 57 -21.52 -17.27 -7.83
N ALA A 58 -20.53 -18.16 -7.96
CA ALA A 58 -19.76 -18.92 -6.95
C ALA A 58 -20.29 -18.90 -5.50
N ALA A 59 -20.79 -20.05 -5.04
CA ALA A 59 -20.96 -20.29 -3.61
C ALA A 59 -19.58 -20.21 -2.91
N PRO A 60 -19.49 -19.63 -1.69
CA PRO A 60 -18.26 -19.74 -0.92
C PRO A 60 -17.89 -21.22 -0.73
N GLY A 61 -16.60 -21.54 -0.81
CA GLY A 61 -16.10 -22.89 -0.52
C GLY A 61 -16.58 -23.43 0.82
N PRO A 62 -16.43 -24.74 1.08
CA PRO A 62 -17.04 -25.41 2.22
C PRO A 62 -16.63 -24.73 3.53
N THR A 63 -17.56 -23.98 4.14
CA THR A 63 -17.43 -23.53 5.52
C THR A 63 -17.70 -24.74 6.40
N GLN A 64 -16.66 -25.52 6.71
CA GLN A 64 -16.78 -26.56 7.72
C GLN A 64 -17.08 -25.90 9.07
N GLY A 65 -18.35 -25.85 9.47
CA GLY A 65 -18.83 -25.60 10.84
C GLY A 65 -18.48 -24.25 11.50
N SER A 66 -17.60 -23.42 10.93
CA SER A 66 -17.17 -22.16 11.51
C SER A 66 -17.95 -21.00 10.91
N ASN A 67 -18.36 -20.07 11.77
CA ASN A 67 -18.90 -18.77 11.35
C ASN A 67 -17.79 -17.84 10.81
N ASP A 68 -16.53 -18.27 10.72
CA ASP A 68 -15.44 -17.45 10.21
C ASP A 68 -15.66 -17.12 8.73
N VAL A 69 -15.36 -15.89 8.36
CA VAL A 69 -15.28 -15.45 6.98
C VAL A 69 -13.89 -15.81 6.45
N PRO A 70 -13.76 -16.79 5.52
CA PRO A 70 -12.46 -17.13 4.96
C PRO A 70 -11.96 -15.97 4.10
N ARG A 71 -10.73 -15.52 4.38
CA ARG A 71 -10.04 -14.43 3.69
C ARG A 71 -8.81 -14.88 2.91
N LEU A 72 -8.39 -16.14 3.07
CA LEU A 72 -7.16 -16.66 2.48
C LEU A 72 -7.42 -17.17 1.06
N ILE A 73 -6.60 -16.73 0.11
CA ILE A 73 -6.49 -17.31 -1.22
C ILE A 73 -5.21 -18.14 -1.26
N LEU A 74 -5.30 -19.39 -1.68
CA LEU A 74 -4.12 -20.22 -1.92
C LEU A 74 -3.56 -19.88 -3.30
N GLY A 75 -2.40 -19.22 -3.34
CA GLY A 75 -1.72 -18.82 -4.56
C GLY A 75 -0.66 -19.87 -4.96
N ILE A 76 -0.81 -20.44 -6.15
CA ILE A 76 0.11 -21.47 -6.67
C ILE A 76 1.11 -20.83 -7.63
N TYR A 77 2.41 -21.05 -7.38
CA TYR A 77 3.51 -20.61 -8.25
C TYR A 77 4.62 -21.67 -8.31
N ASP A 78 5.58 -21.48 -9.20
CA ASP A 78 6.74 -22.35 -9.33
C ASP A 78 8.03 -21.53 -9.21
N SER A 79 8.77 -21.67 -8.11
CA SER A 79 10.02 -20.92 -7.91
C SER A 79 11.14 -21.29 -8.87
N GLN A 80 11.10 -22.45 -9.54
CA GLN A 80 12.09 -22.77 -10.59
C GLN A 80 11.95 -21.84 -11.79
N ILE A 81 10.74 -21.35 -12.05
CA ILE A 81 10.43 -20.48 -13.19
C ILE A 81 10.31 -19.02 -12.75
N ASP A 82 9.54 -18.76 -11.70
CA ASP A 82 9.21 -17.41 -11.25
C ASP A 82 10.27 -16.83 -10.29
N GLY A 83 11.17 -17.66 -9.78
CA GLY A 83 12.25 -17.25 -8.87
C GLY A 83 11.74 -16.96 -7.45
N GLN A 84 12.29 -15.90 -6.84
CA GLN A 84 11.93 -15.51 -5.47
C GLN A 84 10.50 -14.95 -5.40
N LEU A 85 9.83 -15.20 -4.29
CA LEU A 85 8.42 -14.85 -4.06
C LEU A 85 8.09 -13.39 -4.42
N GLU A 86 8.93 -12.45 -4.01
CA GLU A 86 8.76 -11.01 -4.25
C GLU A 86 8.74 -10.62 -5.73
N PHE A 87 9.26 -11.47 -6.62
CA PHE A 87 9.26 -11.24 -8.06
C PHE A 87 8.13 -11.93 -8.82
N THR A 88 7.40 -12.82 -8.14
CA THR A 88 6.27 -13.55 -8.73
C THR A 88 5.12 -12.60 -9.13
N ARG A 89 4.38 -12.96 -10.18
CA ARG A 89 3.16 -12.22 -10.57
C ARG A 89 2.09 -12.24 -9.48
N LEU A 90 2.00 -13.34 -8.72
CA LEU A 90 1.06 -13.41 -7.59
C LEU A 90 1.32 -12.31 -6.55
N HIS A 91 2.57 -12.13 -6.13
CA HIS A 91 2.90 -11.11 -5.13
C HIS A 91 2.90 -9.70 -5.72
N ARG A 92 3.51 -9.50 -6.89
CA ARG A 92 3.66 -8.17 -7.50
C ARG A 92 2.36 -7.61 -8.06
N LEU A 93 1.50 -8.46 -8.61
CA LEU A 93 0.31 -8.05 -9.34
C LEU A 93 -0.97 -8.41 -8.59
N ALA A 94 -1.18 -9.69 -8.24
CA ALA A 94 -2.48 -10.14 -7.72
C ALA A 94 -2.75 -9.78 -6.25
N GLU A 95 -1.72 -9.77 -5.39
CA GLU A 95 -1.93 -9.63 -3.95
C GLU A 95 -2.48 -8.25 -3.56
N MET A 96 -2.06 -7.15 -4.21
CA MET A 96 -2.59 -5.82 -3.87
C MET A 96 -4.10 -5.68 -4.14
N PRO A 97 -4.63 -6.02 -5.34
CA PRO A 97 -6.08 -6.03 -5.58
C PRO A 97 -6.82 -6.98 -4.63
N LEU A 98 -6.25 -8.14 -4.29
CA LEU A 98 -6.83 -9.06 -3.30
C LEU A 98 -6.86 -8.44 -1.90
N ASN A 99 -5.78 -7.78 -1.46
CA ASN A 99 -5.72 -7.06 -0.19
C ASN A 99 -6.78 -5.96 -0.14
N HIS A 100 -6.93 -5.19 -1.22
CA HIS A 100 -7.99 -4.19 -1.32
C HIS A 100 -9.38 -4.81 -1.15
N LEU A 101 -9.63 -6.01 -1.69
CA LEU A 101 -10.90 -6.74 -1.52
C LEU A 101 -11.05 -7.43 -0.15
N GLY A 102 -10.12 -7.19 0.78
CA GLY A 102 -10.11 -7.77 2.12
C GLY A 102 -9.54 -9.19 2.19
N LEU A 103 -8.92 -9.68 1.12
CA LEU A 103 -8.35 -11.02 1.02
C LEU A 103 -6.83 -11.02 1.22
N MET A 104 -6.27 -12.17 1.53
CA MET A 104 -4.84 -12.39 1.78
C MET A 104 -4.36 -13.55 0.93
N VAL A 105 -3.07 -13.61 0.61
CA VAL A 105 -2.50 -14.72 -0.15
C VAL A 105 -1.65 -15.61 0.76
N ARG A 106 -1.92 -16.90 0.73
CA ARG A 106 -1.02 -17.95 1.20
C ARG A 106 -0.34 -18.53 -0.04
N TYR A 107 0.97 -18.36 -0.14
CA TYR A 107 1.74 -18.88 -1.26
C TYR A 107 2.06 -20.35 -1.05
N HIS A 108 2.00 -21.11 -2.14
CA HIS A 108 2.45 -22.49 -2.17
C HIS A 108 3.32 -22.68 -3.41
N ASP A 109 4.57 -23.05 -3.16
CA ASP A 109 5.55 -23.36 -4.20
C ASP A 109 5.38 -24.80 -4.64
N LEU A 110 5.28 -25.03 -5.96
CA LEU A 110 5.19 -26.38 -6.51
C LEU A 110 6.47 -27.20 -6.30
N GLN A 111 7.60 -26.55 -5.99
CA GLN A 111 8.83 -27.22 -5.59
C GLN A 111 8.72 -27.94 -4.23
N ASP A 112 7.77 -27.53 -3.38
CA ASP A 112 7.48 -28.19 -2.11
C ASP A 112 6.47 -29.36 -2.26
N GLY A 113 6.10 -29.72 -3.49
CA GLY A 113 5.06 -30.68 -3.80
C GLY A 113 3.67 -30.05 -3.91
N LEU A 114 2.62 -30.88 -4.03
CA LEU A 114 1.24 -30.38 -4.17
C LEU A 114 0.63 -29.99 -2.81
N PRO A 115 -0.27 -28.98 -2.75
CA PRO A 115 -0.90 -28.57 -1.50
C PRO A 115 -1.71 -29.69 -0.83
N SER A 116 -1.43 -29.93 0.46
CA SER A 116 -2.17 -30.89 1.29
C SER A 116 -3.52 -30.34 1.76
N ALA A 117 -4.36 -31.19 2.39
CA ALA A 117 -5.60 -30.75 3.02
C ALA A 117 -5.38 -29.63 4.07
N LYS A 118 -4.26 -29.67 4.81
CA LYS A 118 -3.88 -28.62 5.77
C LYS A 118 -3.66 -27.27 5.08
N ASN A 119 -3.10 -27.27 3.87
CA ASN A 119 -2.89 -26.04 3.10
C ASN A 119 -4.23 -25.40 2.67
N LEU A 120 -5.32 -26.17 2.59
CA LEU A 120 -6.67 -25.71 2.23
C LEU A 120 -7.50 -25.24 3.44
N GLU A 121 -7.02 -25.41 4.68
CA GLU A 121 -7.70 -24.92 5.87
C GLU A 121 -7.83 -23.39 5.85
N GLY A 122 -9.07 -22.91 6.03
CA GLY A 122 -9.42 -21.48 6.04
C GLY A 122 -9.35 -20.78 4.68
N VAL A 123 -9.10 -21.53 3.60
CA VAL A 123 -9.00 -21.00 2.23
C VAL A 123 -10.40 -20.71 1.68
N ARG A 124 -10.54 -19.56 1.01
CA ARG A 124 -11.74 -19.14 0.27
C ARG A 124 -11.74 -19.65 -1.16
N GLY A 125 -10.57 -19.73 -1.79
CA GLY A 125 -10.40 -20.21 -3.15
C GLY A 125 -8.92 -20.32 -3.51
N VAL A 126 -8.67 -20.91 -4.68
CA VAL A 126 -7.33 -21.12 -5.23
C VAL A 126 -7.12 -20.20 -6.42
N LEU A 127 -5.93 -19.60 -6.50
CA LEU A 127 -5.47 -18.80 -7.62
C LEU A 127 -4.18 -19.44 -8.18
N SER A 128 -4.28 -19.99 -9.38
CA SER A 128 -3.13 -20.49 -10.15
C SER A 128 -2.72 -19.42 -11.15
N TRP A 129 -1.45 -19.00 -11.12
CA TRP A 129 -0.90 -18.08 -12.12
C TRP A 129 0.48 -18.54 -12.56
N LEU A 130 0.50 -19.58 -13.38
CA LEU A 130 1.71 -20.21 -13.88
C LEU A 130 2.17 -19.53 -15.19
N THR A 131 3.49 -19.51 -15.38
CA THR A 131 4.17 -18.81 -16.48
C THR A 131 4.91 -19.77 -17.41
N SER A 132 4.92 -21.05 -17.04
CA SER A 132 5.47 -22.16 -17.81
C SER A 132 4.44 -23.28 -17.88
N ASP A 133 4.46 -23.99 -19.01
CA ASP A 133 3.65 -25.17 -19.29
C ASP A 133 4.30 -26.48 -18.81
N ASN A 134 5.51 -26.38 -18.25
CA ASN A 134 6.24 -27.49 -17.66
C ASN A 134 5.81 -27.65 -16.19
N MET A 135 5.25 -28.82 -15.86
CA MET A 135 4.92 -29.23 -14.50
C MET A 135 5.78 -30.44 -14.09
N PRO A 136 6.33 -30.50 -12.86
CA PRO A 136 6.99 -31.69 -12.35
C PRO A 136 6.09 -32.94 -12.36
N ASP A 137 4.84 -32.78 -11.91
CA ASP A 137 3.81 -33.83 -11.90
C ASP A 137 2.47 -33.29 -12.44
N PRO A 138 2.27 -33.28 -13.78
CA PRO A 138 1.04 -32.75 -14.38
C PRO A 138 -0.20 -33.58 -14.00
N GLU A 139 -0.05 -34.89 -13.82
CA GLU A 139 -1.18 -35.77 -13.50
C GLU A 139 -1.64 -35.58 -12.06
N GLY A 140 -0.71 -35.53 -11.11
CA GLY A 140 -1.03 -35.23 -9.72
C GLY A 140 -1.64 -33.83 -9.57
N TYR A 141 -1.11 -32.83 -10.28
CA TYR A 141 -1.68 -31.47 -10.24
C TYR A 141 -3.11 -31.43 -10.75
N LEU A 142 -3.39 -32.09 -11.88
CA LEU A 142 -4.75 -32.16 -12.45
C LEU A 142 -5.71 -32.87 -11.49
N GLU A 143 -5.31 -34.01 -10.92
CA GLU A 143 -6.12 -34.75 -9.95
C GLU A 143 -6.38 -33.94 -8.68
N TRP A 144 -5.37 -33.23 -8.19
CA TRP A 144 -5.50 -32.31 -7.06
C TRP A 144 -6.46 -31.16 -7.35
N ALA A 145 -6.30 -30.47 -8.49
CA ALA A 145 -7.16 -29.36 -8.88
C ALA A 145 -8.62 -29.79 -9.06
N GLU A 146 -8.85 -30.96 -9.66
CA GLU A 146 -10.18 -31.57 -9.74
C GLU A 146 -10.76 -31.86 -8.35
N HIS A 147 -9.95 -32.39 -7.42
CA HIS A 147 -10.37 -32.66 -6.05
C HIS A 147 -10.75 -31.38 -5.30
N VAL A 148 -9.94 -30.32 -5.43
CA VAL A 148 -10.21 -29.00 -4.85
C VAL A 148 -11.55 -28.43 -5.35
N ILE A 149 -11.80 -28.48 -6.66
CA ILE A 149 -13.07 -28.02 -7.22
C ILE A 149 -14.24 -28.91 -6.75
N ALA A 150 -14.04 -30.23 -6.68
CA ALA A 150 -15.06 -31.16 -6.20
C ALA A 150 -15.43 -30.94 -4.72
N GLN A 151 -14.50 -30.44 -3.90
CA GLN A 151 -14.76 -30.01 -2.53
C GLN A 151 -15.54 -28.68 -2.45
N GLY A 152 -15.71 -27.97 -3.56
CA GLY A 152 -16.48 -26.72 -3.64
C GLY A 152 -15.64 -25.44 -3.56
N TYR A 153 -14.31 -25.54 -3.55
CA TYR A 153 -13.46 -24.34 -3.61
C TYR A 153 -13.51 -23.70 -5.00
N THR A 154 -13.61 -22.37 -5.04
CA THR A 154 -13.44 -21.60 -6.28
C THR A 154 -12.00 -21.76 -6.79
N PHE A 155 -11.83 -22.13 -8.06
CA PHE A 155 -10.52 -22.28 -8.69
C PHE A 155 -10.35 -21.32 -9.85
N VAL A 156 -9.43 -20.37 -9.72
CA VAL A 156 -9.13 -19.36 -10.75
C VAL A 156 -7.79 -19.66 -11.40
N VAL A 157 -7.79 -19.77 -12.73
CA VAL A 157 -6.58 -19.85 -13.56
C VAL A 157 -6.36 -18.52 -14.26
N LEU A 158 -5.19 -17.93 -14.06
CA LEU A 158 -4.69 -16.79 -14.82
C LEU A 158 -3.48 -17.21 -15.65
N GLY A 159 -3.56 -17.00 -16.96
CA GLY A 159 -2.48 -17.35 -17.88
C GLY A 159 -2.47 -18.83 -18.25
N GLN A 160 -1.33 -19.49 -18.05
CA GLN A 160 -1.15 -20.88 -18.44
C GLN A 160 -1.79 -21.81 -17.40
N LEU A 161 -2.32 -22.94 -17.87
CA LEU A 161 -2.74 -24.04 -17.00
C LEU A 161 -1.52 -24.72 -16.35
N GLY A 162 -0.36 -24.61 -16.98
CA GLY A 162 0.92 -25.12 -16.48
C GLY A 162 1.12 -26.62 -16.64
N VAL A 163 0.18 -27.33 -17.26
CA VAL A 163 0.12 -28.80 -17.25
C VAL A 163 0.28 -29.43 -18.63
N THR A 164 0.58 -28.68 -19.68
CA THR A 164 0.60 -29.25 -21.04
C THR A 164 1.81 -30.16 -21.26
N ARG A 165 2.88 -30.02 -20.45
CA ARG A 165 4.07 -30.86 -20.50
C ARG A 165 4.58 -31.23 -19.10
N ALA A 166 5.07 -32.46 -18.95
CA ALA A 166 5.87 -32.85 -17.80
C ALA A 166 7.30 -32.26 -17.91
N THR A 167 7.99 -32.06 -16.79
CA THR A 167 9.40 -31.59 -16.77
C THR A 167 10.37 -32.49 -17.57
N GLY A 168 10.01 -33.75 -17.82
CA GLY A 168 10.72 -34.68 -18.72
C GLY A 168 10.36 -34.57 -20.21
N GLY A 169 9.52 -33.63 -20.62
CA GLY A 169 9.13 -33.36 -22.00
C GLY A 169 7.92 -34.15 -22.52
N ALA A 170 7.37 -35.08 -21.72
CA ALA A 170 6.15 -35.81 -22.09
C ALA A 170 4.94 -34.87 -22.16
N VAL A 171 4.18 -34.95 -23.25
CA VAL A 171 2.97 -34.13 -23.44
C VAL A 171 1.83 -34.74 -22.65
N THR A 172 1.14 -33.93 -21.86
CA THR A 172 -0.04 -34.36 -21.10
C THR A 172 -1.20 -34.60 -22.07
N PRO A 173 -1.87 -35.77 -22.02
CA PRO A 173 -2.96 -36.06 -22.92
C PRO A 173 -4.10 -35.02 -22.81
N PRO A 174 -4.63 -34.46 -23.92
CA PRO A 174 -5.66 -33.41 -23.88
C PRO A 174 -6.91 -33.79 -23.08
N HIS A 175 -7.31 -35.07 -23.09
CA HIS A 175 -8.46 -35.53 -22.31
C HIS A 175 -8.26 -35.38 -20.80
N ARG A 176 -7.02 -35.42 -20.30
CA ARG A 176 -6.69 -35.18 -18.88
C ARG A 176 -6.83 -33.70 -18.54
N VAL A 177 -6.32 -32.81 -19.41
CA VAL A 177 -6.51 -31.36 -19.29
C VAL A 177 -8.00 -30.98 -19.34
N ASN A 178 -8.77 -31.60 -20.24
CA ASN A 178 -10.21 -31.40 -20.35
C ASN A 178 -10.98 -31.86 -19.11
N ARG A 179 -10.49 -32.80 -18.30
CA ARG A 179 -11.16 -33.11 -17.04
C ARG A 179 -11.21 -31.90 -16.11
N LEU A 180 -10.12 -31.16 -15.97
CA LEU A 180 -10.08 -29.92 -15.19
C LEU A 180 -10.93 -28.82 -15.84
N LEU A 181 -10.75 -28.55 -17.13
CA LEU A 181 -11.51 -27.50 -17.82
C LEU A 181 -13.02 -27.77 -17.79
N ASN A 182 -13.45 -29.03 -17.93
CA ASN A 182 -14.86 -29.39 -17.87
C ASN A 182 -15.47 -29.09 -16.49
N ARG A 183 -14.68 -29.18 -15.39
CA ARG A 183 -15.12 -28.73 -14.05
C ARG A 183 -15.35 -27.23 -13.98
N LEU A 184 -14.62 -26.45 -14.79
CA LEU A 184 -14.84 -25.00 -14.96
C LEU A 184 -15.91 -24.67 -16.01
N GLY A 185 -16.52 -25.68 -16.64
CA GLY A 185 -17.54 -25.51 -17.68
C GLY A 185 -16.97 -25.14 -19.06
N LEU A 186 -15.69 -25.49 -19.29
CA LEU A 186 -14.93 -25.19 -20.51
C LEU A 186 -14.38 -26.48 -21.13
N GLU A 187 -14.05 -26.45 -22.42
CA GLU A 187 -13.40 -27.57 -23.10
C GLU A 187 -12.32 -27.05 -24.07
N LEU A 188 -11.15 -27.69 -24.06
CA LEU A 188 -10.09 -27.45 -25.03
C LEU A 188 -10.46 -28.10 -26.37
N GLY A 189 -10.66 -27.28 -27.40
CA GLY A 189 -11.06 -27.70 -28.74
C GLY A 189 -9.91 -28.23 -29.61
N GLY A 190 -8.67 -28.14 -29.14
CA GLY A 190 -7.47 -28.67 -29.82
C GLY A 190 -6.94 -27.85 -31.00
N ALA A 191 -7.61 -26.77 -31.38
CA ALA A 191 -7.11 -25.82 -32.37
C ALA A 191 -6.29 -24.71 -31.71
N TYR A 192 -5.08 -24.47 -32.24
CA TYR A 192 -4.21 -23.37 -31.81
C TYR A 192 -4.20 -22.25 -32.85
N HIS A 193 -4.44 -21.01 -32.42
CA HIS A 193 -4.43 -19.83 -33.27
C HIS A 193 -3.15 -19.02 -33.06
N GLY A 194 -2.08 -19.41 -33.77
CA GLY A 194 -0.79 -18.72 -33.73
C GLY A 194 -0.73 -17.40 -34.52
N VAL A 195 -1.66 -17.20 -35.46
CA VAL A 195 -1.74 -16.01 -36.31
C VAL A 195 -3.15 -15.43 -36.21
N THR A 196 -3.24 -14.13 -35.89
CA THR A 196 -4.47 -13.46 -35.42
C THR A 196 -4.94 -12.29 -36.30
N TYR A 197 -4.46 -12.15 -37.55
CA TYR A 197 -4.83 -11.02 -38.43
C TYR A 197 -6.33 -10.97 -38.80
N ASP A 198 -7.02 -12.11 -38.77
CA ASP A 198 -8.45 -12.27 -39.10
C ASP A 198 -9.30 -12.57 -37.86
N VAL A 199 -8.79 -12.25 -36.68
CA VAL A 199 -9.47 -12.47 -35.40
C VAL A 199 -10.15 -11.20 -34.94
N THR A 200 -11.41 -11.30 -34.52
CA THR A 200 -12.18 -10.18 -33.95
C THR A 200 -12.77 -10.57 -32.59
N ALA A 201 -12.89 -9.60 -31.68
CA ALA A 201 -13.61 -9.80 -30.43
C ALA A 201 -15.13 -9.70 -30.68
N VAL A 202 -15.86 -10.80 -30.51
CA VAL A 202 -17.33 -10.85 -30.64
C VAL A 202 -18.04 -10.66 -29.31
N VAL A 203 -17.34 -10.86 -28.20
CA VAL A 203 -17.73 -10.44 -26.86
C VAL A 203 -16.53 -9.76 -26.22
N LYS A 204 -16.73 -8.57 -25.65
CA LYS A 204 -15.71 -7.82 -24.90
C LYS A 204 -16.41 -6.96 -23.84
N ASP A 205 -16.38 -7.41 -22.60
CA ASP A 205 -16.99 -6.69 -21.48
C ASP A 205 -16.03 -5.59 -20.97
N PRO A 206 -16.36 -4.29 -21.14
CA PRO A 206 -15.48 -3.19 -20.75
C PRO A 206 -15.32 -3.03 -19.23
N ALA A 207 -16.13 -3.69 -18.40
CA ALA A 207 -15.93 -3.70 -16.95
C ALA A 207 -14.79 -4.64 -16.51
N ILE A 208 -14.47 -5.64 -17.34
CA ILE A 208 -13.49 -6.70 -17.05
C ILE A 208 -12.27 -6.62 -17.98
N VAL A 209 -12.43 -6.21 -19.23
CA VAL A 209 -11.39 -6.23 -20.27
C VAL A 209 -10.99 -4.81 -20.63
N GLU A 210 -9.73 -4.62 -21.01
CA GLU A 210 -9.13 -3.32 -21.36
C GLU A 210 -9.07 -2.34 -20.18
N PHE A 211 -8.74 -2.83 -18.99
CA PHE A 211 -8.81 -2.04 -17.75
C PHE A 211 -7.91 -0.80 -17.73
N GLU A 212 -6.60 -0.97 -17.95
CA GLU A 212 -5.64 0.16 -17.97
C GLU A 212 -5.24 0.56 -19.39
N ARG A 213 -5.50 -0.32 -20.35
CA ARG A 213 -5.11 -0.14 -21.75
C ARG A 213 -5.96 -1.03 -22.66
N PRO A 214 -6.12 -0.67 -23.94
CA PRO A 214 -6.76 -1.53 -24.93
C PRO A 214 -5.97 -2.82 -25.16
N LEU A 215 -6.65 -3.84 -25.68
CA LEU A 215 -5.99 -5.01 -26.25
C LEU A 215 -5.03 -4.57 -27.37
N PRO A 216 -3.90 -5.26 -27.56
CA PRO A 216 -2.96 -4.91 -28.64
C PRO A 216 -3.60 -5.14 -30.02
N ASP A 217 -3.23 -4.32 -31.01
CA ASP A 217 -3.69 -4.46 -32.39
C ASP A 217 -3.39 -5.87 -32.94
N THR A 218 -2.21 -6.39 -32.62
CA THR A 218 -1.86 -7.80 -32.83
C THR A 218 -2.20 -8.59 -31.58
N LEU A 219 -3.32 -9.32 -31.63
CA LEU A 219 -3.79 -10.14 -30.53
C LEU A 219 -2.81 -11.29 -30.24
N PRO A 220 -2.53 -11.61 -28.96
CA PRO A 220 -1.72 -12.79 -28.59
C PRO A 220 -2.32 -14.07 -29.16
N SER A 221 -1.47 -15.06 -29.42
CA SER A 221 -1.93 -16.40 -29.78
C SER A 221 -2.75 -17.03 -28.65
N TYR A 222 -3.66 -17.93 -29.01
CA TYR A 222 -4.54 -18.57 -28.06
C TYR A 222 -4.96 -19.97 -28.52
N GLU A 223 -5.26 -20.82 -27.54
CA GLU A 223 -5.94 -22.09 -27.74
C GLU A 223 -7.45 -21.85 -27.93
N GLN A 224 -8.09 -22.67 -28.76
CA GLN A 224 -9.55 -22.65 -28.89
C GLN A 224 -10.17 -23.28 -27.63
N ILE A 225 -10.87 -22.46 -26.85
CA ILE A 225 -11.60 -22.87 -25.65
C ILE A 225 -13.09 -22.71 -25.91
N SER A 226 -13.83 -23.82 -25.85
CA SER A 226 -15.29 -23.83 -25.99
C SER A 226 -15.95 -23.73 -24.63
N ARG A 227 -17.10 -23.04 -24.56
CA ARG A 227 -17.95 -23.04 -23.37
C ARG A 227 -18.97 -24.18 -23.46
N ILE A 228 -18.95 -25.08 -22.47
CA ILE A 228 -19.86 -26.24 -22.40
C ILE A 228 -20.94 -26.12 -21.31
N ASP A 229 -20.76 -25.22 -20.34
CA ASP A 229 -21.78 -24.92 -19.32
C ASP A 229 -22.41 -23.53 -19.57
N PRO A 230 -23.74 -23.42 -19.77
CA PRO A 230 -24.40 -22.13 -20.00
C PRO A 230 -24.35 -21.18 -18.81
N ARG A 231 -24.03 -21.67 -17.59
CA ARG A 231 -23.84 -20.84 -16.39
C ARG A 231 -22.51 -20.10 -16.37
N VAL A 232 -21.59 -20.46 -17.27
CA VAL A 232 -20.31 -19.75 -17.43
C VAL A 232 -20.54 -18.46 -18.21
N THR A 233 -20.18 -17.35 -17.60
CA THR A 233 -20.14 -16.04 -18.24
C THR A 233 -18.83 -15.90 -19.00
N SER A 234 -18.89 -15.35 -20.21
CA SER A 234 -17.72 -15.03 -21.02
C SER A 234 -17.58 -13.53 -21.15
N TYR A 235 -16.45 -12.99 -20.71
CA TYR A 235 -16.12 -11.57 -20.76
C TYR A 235 -15.29 -11.20 -21.99
N LEU A 236 -14.58 -12.17 -22.57
CA LEU A 236 -13.89 -12.03 -23.85
C LEU A 236 -14.11 -13.29 -24.68
N VAL A 237 -14.64 -13.12 -25.90
CA VAL A 237 -14.74 -14.17 -26.90
C VAL A 237 -14.13 -13.66 -28.19
N LEU A 238 -13.15 -14.39 -28.70
CA LEU A 238 -12.52 -14.10 -29.99
C LEU A 238 -13.03 -15.06 -31.06
N ARG A 239 -13.22 -14.54 -32.28
CA ARG A 239 -13.68 -15.28 -33.44
C ARG A 239 -12.69 -15.12 -34.58
N LYS A 240 -12.28 -16.23 -35.18
CA LYS A 240 -11.42 -16.25 -36.36
C LYS A 240 -12.22 -16.36 -37.66
N GLY A 241 -11.90 -15.51 -38.64
CA GLY A 241 -12.43 -15.60 -40.01
C GLY A 241 -13.94 -15.42 -40.12
N GLY A 242 -14.58 -14.78 -39.12
CA GLY A 242 -16.03 -14.60 -39.07
C GLY A 242 -16.84 -15.88 -38.84
N ASN A 243 -16.20 -17.03 -38.57
CA ASN A 243 -16.86 -18.31 -38.36
C ASN A 243 -17.22 -18.53 -36.88
N PRO A 244 -18.50 -18.61 -36.47
CA PRO A 244 -18.87 -18.90 -35.08
C PRO A 244 -18.32 -20.22 -34.52
N GLY A 245 -17.99 -21.20 -35.37
CA GLY A 245 -17.34 -22.44 -34.94
C GLY A 245 -15.90 -22.28 -34.46
N THR A 246 -15.32 -21.08 -34.60
CA THR A 246 -13.98 -20.73 -34.09
C THR A 246 -14.03 -19.84 -32.85
N ASP A 247 -15.21 -19.64 -32.27
CA ASP A 247 -15.35 -18.88 -31.03
C ASP A 247 -14.48 -19.49 -29.93
N SER A 248 -13.59 -18.67 -29.36
CA SER A 248 -12.75 -19.04 -28.23
C SER A 248 -13.03 -18.13 -27.04
N HIS A 249 -13.41 -18.74 -25.92
CA HIS A 249 -13.81 -18.08 -24.69
C HIS A 249 -12.59 -17.84 -23.80
N LEU A 250 -11.94 -16.69 -23.96
CA LEU A 250 -10.61 -16.42 -23.38
C LEU A 250 -10.63 -15.86 -21.97
N ILE A 251 -11.72 -15.20 -21.58
CA ILE A 251 -11.91 -14.68 -20.21
C ILE A 251 -13.28 -15.11 -19.76
N THR A 252 -13.34 -15.96 -18.74
CA THR A 252 -14.58 -16.60 -18.29
C THR A 252 -14.67 -16.71 -16.79
N LEU A 253 -15.90 -16.73 -16.28
CA LEU A 253 -16.17 -17.03 -14.88
C LEU A 253 -17.48 -17.80 -14.77
N GLY A 254 -17.45 -18.92 -14.06
CA GLY A 254 -18.60 -19.75 -13.76
C GLY A 254 -18.68 -20.13 -12.28
N PRO A 255 -19.63 -21.02 -11.92
CA PRO A 255 -19.86 -21.39 -10.52
C PRO A 255 -18.66 -22.04 -9.80
N ALA A 256 -17.81 -22.77 -10.53
CA ALA A 256 -16.64 -23.47 -9.98
C ALA A 256 -15.36 -22.62 -9.96
N GLY A 257 -15.36 -21.46 -10.63
CA GLY A 257 -14.16 -20.67 -10.82
C GLY A 257 -14.07 -20.05 -12.21
N GLY A 258 -12.87 -19.65 -12.61
CA GLY A 258 -12.69 -18.88 -13.84
C GLY A 258 -11.36 -19.15 -14.53
N TYR A 259 -11.32 -18.80 -15.81
CA TYR A 259 -10.16 -18.99 -16.68
C TYR A 259 -9.90 -17.69 -17.45
N VAL A 260 -8.64 -17.26 -17.44
CA VAL A 260 -8.14 -16.12 -18.22
C VAL A 260 -6.94 -16.61 -19.02
N ALA A 261 -7.04 -16.58 -20.34
CA ALA A 261 -5.99 -17.07 -21.23
C ALA A 261 -4.69 -16.26 -21.13
N THR A 262 -3.56 -16.92 -21.40
CA THR A 262 -2.24 -16.30 -21.51
C THR A 262 -2.24 -15.15 -22.51
N GLY A 263 -1.61 -14.03 -22.13
CA GLY A 263 -1.55 -12.81 -22.94
C GLY A 263 -2.77 -11.89 -22.80
N TYR A 264 -3.82 -12.32 -22.08
CA TYR A 264 -5.04 -11.52 -21.85
C TYR A 264 -5.22 -11.09 -20.39
N VAL A 265 -4.29 -11.44 -19.51
CA VAL A 265 -4.25 -10.98 -18.10
C VAL A 265 -3.57 -9.61 -18.01
N ASP A 266 -2.35 -9.52 -18.53
CA ASP A 266 -1.47 -8.37 -18.46
C ASP A 266 -0.69 -8.16 -19.77
N LYS A 267 -0.24 -6.93 -19.98
CA LYS A 267 0.75 -6.55 -21.00
C LYS A 267 2.09 -6.35 -20.32
N VAL A 268 3.10 -7.10 -20.78
CA VAL A 268 4.49 -6.90 -20.42
C VAL A 268 5.19 -6.04 -21.47
N PHE A 269 5.97 -5.07 -21.02
CA PHE A 269 6.90 -4.29 -21.84
C PHE A 269 8.29 -4.89 -21.68
N GLU A 270 8.77 -5.62 -22.68
CA GLU A 270 10.00 -6.43 -22.61
C GLU A 270 11.26 -5.59 -22.37
N ASP A 271 11.29 -4.36 -22.85
CA ASP A 271 12.41 -3.42 -22.71
C ASP A 271 12.63 -2.95 -21.27
N THR A 272 11.54 -2.78 -20.52
CA THR A 272 11.52 -2.23 -19.16
C THR A 272 11.17 -3.26 -18.09
N GLY A 273 10.57 -4.40 -18.48
CA GLY A 273 9.99 -5.37 -17.54
C GLY A 273 8.77 -4.83 -16.79
N PHE A 274 8.15 -3.74 -17.29
CA PHE A 274 6.96 -3.12 -16.72
C PHE A 274 5.69 -3.87 -17.14
N TYR A 275 4.68 -3.88 -16.26
CA TYR A 275 3.41 -4.59 -16.46
C TYR A 275 2.25 -3.61 -16.48
N GLN A 276 1.24 -3.84 -17.31
CA GLN A 276 -0.06 -3.17 -17.23
C GLN A 276 -1.19 -4.18 -17.31
N TRP A 277 -2.26 -3.92 -16.58
CA TRP A 277 -3.44 -4.77 -16.57
C TRP A 277 -4.25 -4.64 -17.87
N LEU A 278 -4.51 -5.79 -18.51
CA LEU A 278 -5.57 -5.91 -19.52
C LEU A 278 -6.87 -6.32 -18.86
N LEU A 279 -6.80 -7.26 -17.92
CA LEU A 279 -7.90 -7.67 -17.04
C LEU A 279 -8.10 -6.65 -15.91
N ASN A 280 -9.33 -6.29 -15.58
CA ASN A 280 -9.63 -5.54 -14.36
C ASN A 280 -9.54 -6.46 -13.14
N PRO A 281 -8.45 -6.43 -12.35
CA PRO A 281 -8.26 -7.40 -11.28
C PRO A 281 -9.26 -7.20 -10.15
N PHE A 282 -9.68 -5.96 -9.88
CA PHE A 282 -10.64 -5.64 -8.83
C PHE A 282 -12.02 -6.21 -9.14
N ALA A 283 -12.51 -6.00 -10.36
CA ALA A 283 -13.83 -6.50 -10.76
C ALA A 283 -13.83 -8.03 -10.91
N TYR A 284 -12.78 -8.61 -11.50
CA TYR A 284 -12.69 -10.04 -11.72
C TYR A 284 -12.53 -10.82 -10.41
N PHE A 285 -11.61 -10.43 -9.51
CA PHE A 285 -11.45 -11.12 -8.22
C PHE A 285 -12.63 -10.92 -7.28
N ARG A 286 -13.28 -9.75 -7.31
CA ARG A 286 -14.51 -9.51 -6.56
C ARG A 286 -15.61 -10.51 -6.95
N ALA A 287 -15.81 -10.69 -8.26
CA ALA A 287 -16.79 -11.63 -8.78
C ALA A 287 -16.38 -13.09 -8.52
N ALA A 288 -15.10 -13.43 -8.75
CA ALA A 288 -14.61 -14.79 -8.60
C ALA A 288 -14.67 -15.28 -7.15
N PHE A 289 -14.21 -14.47 -6.20
CA PHE A 289 -14.13 -14.87 -4.80
C PHE A 289 -15.31 -14.39 -3.95
N GLY A 290 -16.31 -13.74 -4.56
CA GLY A 290 -17.56 -13.33 -3.91
C GLY A 290 -17.34 -12.41 -2.71
N THR A 291 -16.78 -11.22 -2.95
CA THR A 291 -16.37 -10.30 -1.86
C THR A 291 -17.36 -9.17 -1.57
N ASP A 292 -18.46 -9.05 -2.31
CA ASP A 292 -19.42 -7.92 -2.19
C ASP A 292 -19.98 -7.74 -0.78
N ASP A 293 -20.39 -8.84 -0.15
CA ASP A 293 -20.98 -8.84 1.19
C ASP A 293 -19.96 -8.95 2.33
N LEU A 294 -18.66 -8.92 2.02
CA LEU A 294 -17.61 -9.05 3.03
C LEU A 294 -17.21 -7.68 3.58
N PRO A 295 -17.02 -7.54 4.91
CA PRO A 295 -16.24 -6.44 5.45
C PRO A 295 -14.78 -6.58 5.01
N LYS A 296 -14.13 -5.47 4.68
CA LYS A 296 -12.71 -5.40 4.35
C LYS A 296 -11.97 -4.70 5.48
N PRO A 297 -11.05 -5.36 6.19
CA PRO A 297 -10.13 -4.67 7.09
C PRO A 297 -9.32 -3.65 6.30
N ASP A 298 -9.38 -2.38 6.69
CA ASP A 298 -8.80 -1.28 5.91
C ASP A 298 -7.54 -0.74 6.58
N VAL A 299 -6.45 -0.67 5.80
CA VAL A 299 -5.14 -0.16 6.25
C VAL A 299 -4.86 1.27 5.80
N THR A 300 -5.82 1.91 5.14
CA THR A 300 -5.63 3.22 4.48
C THR A 300 -6.31 4.36 5.23
N THR A 301 -7.25 4.02 6.11
CA THR A 301 -8.17 4.96 6.74
C THR A 301 -8.20 4.72 8.25
N LEU A 302 -8.18 5.80 9.01
CA LEU A 302 -8.33 5.80 10.47
C LEU A 302 -9.18 7.00 10.86
N SER A 303 -10.11 6.83 11.81
CA SER A 303 -11.04 7.90 12.20
C SER A 303 -11.70 8.59 10.99
N GLY A 304 -12.07 7.84 9.94
CA GLY A 304 -12.72 8.37 8.72
C GLY A 304 -11.81 9.12 7.74
N ARG A 305 -10.57 9.47 8.08
CA ARG A 305 -9.64 10.17 7.17
C ARG A 305 -8.55 9.25 6.64
N ARG A 306 -7.89 9.66 5.55
CA ARG A 306 -6.73 8.94 5.03
C ARG A 306 -5.60 9.00 6.06
N ILE A 307 -4.96 7.87 6.33
CA ILE A 307 -3.80 7.82 7.23
C ILE A 307 -2.65 8.61 6.62
N TYR A 308 -1.98 9.41 7.44
CA TYR A 308 -0.66 9.96 7.15
C TYR A 308 0.38 9.34 8.07
N TYR A 309 1.54 9.00 7.52
CA TYR A 309 2.75 8.75 8.32
C TYR A 309 3.99 9.05 7.48
N SER A 310 5.11 9.35 8.12
CA SER A 310 6.37 9.54 7.42
C SER A 310 7.52 8.85 8.15
N HIS A 311 8.61 8.57 7.43
CA HIS A 311 9.83 8.02 8.01
C HIS A 311 11.08 8.44 7.23
N ILE A 312 12.21 8.53 7.94
CA ILE A 312 13.53 8.86 7.39
C ILE A 312 14.50 7.71 7.62
N ASP A 313 15.08 7.20 6.54
CA ASP A 313 16.24 6.32 6.57
C ASP A 313 17.54 7.14 6.76
N GLY A 314 18.52 6.54 7.43
CA GLY A 314 19.73 7.24 7.88
C GLY A 314 20.69 7.67 6.76
N ASP A 315 20.49 7.22 5.52
CA ASP A 315 21.43 7.46 4.43
C ASP A 315 21.72 8.96 4.22
N GLY A 316 23.01 9.27 4.15
CA GLY A 316 23.49 10.64 3.97
C GLY A 316 23.45 11.49 5.23
N TRP A 317 23.39 10.88 6.42
CA TRP A 317 23.46 11.58 7.71
C TRP A 317 24.63 12.57 7.76
N ARG A 318 25.80 12.10 7.32
CA ARG A 318 27.07 12.85 7.30
C ARG A 318 27.39 13.53 5.96
N ASN A 319 26.45 13.56 5.01
CA ASN A 319 26.69 14.29 3.76
C ASN A 319 26.74 15.79 4.04
N GLN A 320 27.75 16.48 3.53
CA GLN A 320 27.80 17.95 3.58
C GLN A 320 26.75 18.55 2.65
N THR A 321 26.04 19.56 3.13
CA THR A 321 25.05 20.26 2.32
C THR A 321 25.71 21.12 1.23
N GLU A 322 25.09 21.17 0.06
CA GLU A 322 25.51 22.01 -1.08
C GLU A 322 24.70 23.31 -1.16
N LEU A 323 23.78 23.53 -0.21
CA LEU A 323 22.96 24.73 -0.13
C LEU A 323 23.82 25.96 0.14
N VAL A 324 23.60 27.02 -0.64
CA VAL A 324 24.43 28.22 -0.58
C VAL A 324 24.25 28.95 0.74
N GLU A 325 23.05 28.91 1.32
CA GLU A 325 22.75 29.56 2.61
C GLU A 325 23.40 28.88 3.82
N TYR A 326 23.86 27.64 3.69
CA TYR A 326 24.57 26.87 4.72
C TYR A 326 26.05 26.67 4.37
N ARG A 327 26.52 27.34 3.31
CA ARG A 327 27.91 27.22 2.87
C ARG A 327 28.79 28.01 3.84
N ASP A 328 29.45 27.27 4.70
CA ASP A 328 30.58 27.73 5.50
C ASP A 328 31.81 26.91 5.06
N GLU A 329 32.88 27.61 4.67
CA GLU A 329 34.13 26.95 4.23
C GLU A 329 34.93 26.39 5.42
N GLU A 330 34.66 26.90 6.63
CA GLU A 330 35.32 26.49 7.86
C GLU A 330 34.50 25.44 8.65
N ASP A 331 33.16 25.50 8.58
CA ASP A 331 32.25 24.57 9.31
C ASP A 331 31.08 24.06 8.44
N PRO A 332 31.32 23.09 7.53
CA PRO A 332 30.32 22.65 6.56
C PRO A 332 29.16 21.89 7.23
N VAL A 333 27.95 22.43 7.10
CA VAL A 333 26.73 21.88 7.71
C VAL A 333 26.34 20.53 7.12
N LEU A 334 26.01 19.56 7.98
CA LEU A 334 25.51 18.26 7.57
C LEU A 334 24.07 18.29 7.05
N SER A 335 23.76 17.43 6.08
CA SER A 335 22.42 17.29 5.49
C SER A 335 21.39 16.91 6.54
N ALA A 336 21.77 16.12 7.57
CA ALA A 336 20.89 15.79 8.69
C ALA A 336 20.48 17.03 9.51
N GLN A 337 21.37 18.02 9.67
CA GLN A 337 21.04 19.28 10.36
C GLN A 337 20.03 20.10 9.54
N VAL A 338 20.22 20.17 8.21
CA VAL A 338 19.26 20.83 7.31
C VAL A 338 17.89 20.16 7.36
N VAL A 339 17.83 18.82 7.34
CA VAL A 339 16.56 18.07 7.45
C VAL A 339 15.90 18.32 8.81
N LEU A 340 16.66 18.28 9.91
CA LEU A 340 16.14 18.58 11.25
C LEU A 340 15.46 19.96 11.30
N ASP A 341 16.14 21.00 10.80
CA ASP A 341 15.61 22.37 10.88
C ASP A 341 14.46 22.61 9.90
N ARG A 342 14.60 22.15 8.66
CA ARG A 342 13.71 22.54 7.56
C ARG A 342 12.56 21.58 7.34
N ALA A 343 12.69 20.31 7.68
CA ALA A 343 11.69 19.28 7.41
C ALA A 343 11.09 18.65 8.68
N ILE A 344 11.79 18.66 9.82
CA ILE A 344 11.27 18.12 11.09
C ILE A 344 10.69 19.24 11.96
N ARG A 345 11.50 20.23 12.34
CA ARG A 345 11.09 21.33 13.24
C ARG A 345 10.03 22.26 12.63
N ALA A 346 10.06 22.43 11.31
CA ALA A 346 9.05 23.20 10.58
C ALA A 346 7.69 22.48 10.46
N TYR A 347 7.62 21.20 10.83
CA TYR A 347 6.42 20.37 10.70
C TYR A 347 6.05 19.60 11.98
N PRO A 348 5.82 20.30 13.11
CA PRO A 348 5.49 19.64 14.39
C PRO A 348 4.12 18.92 14.38
N ASP A 349 3.26 19.25 13.42
CA ASP A 349 1.94 18.64 13.25
C ASP A 349 1.95 17.34 12.43
N LEU A 350 3.09 16.99 11.84
CA LEU A 350 3.30 15.78 11.04
C LEU A 350 4.32 14.86 11.73
N PRO A 351 3.91 13.67 12.21
CA PRO A 351 4.82 12.74 12.85
C PRO A 351 5.78 12.12 11.85
N ILE A 352 7.00 11.88 12.31
CA ILE A 352 8.09 11.32 11.54
C ILE A 352 8.85 10.28 12.38
N THR A 353 9.15 9.13 11.81
CA THR A 353 10.05 8.16 12.44
C THR A 353 11.45 8.30 11.88
N VAL A 354 12.42 8.67 12.71
CA VAL A 354 13.82 8.88 12.29
C VAL A 354 14.66 7.65 12.64
N ALA A 355 15.30 7.04 11.64
CA ALA A 355 16.11 5.85 11.81
C ALA A 355 17.54 6.07 11.32
N PRO A 356 18.48 6.44 12.21
CA PRO A 356 19.89 6.53 11.84
C PRO A 356 20.50 5.16 11.55
N ILE A 357 21.53 5.14 10.71
CA ILE A 357 22.49 4.03 10.63
C ILE A 357 23.46 4.22 11.79
N VAL A 358 23.65 3.22 12.65
CA VAL A 358 24.46 3.45 13.86
C VAL A 358 25.94 3.68 13.55
N ALA A 359 26.50 3.04 12.52
CA ALA A 359 27.89 3.27 12.11
C ALA A 359 28.17 4.73 11.66
N ASP A 360 27.14 5.49 11.26
CA ASP A 360 27.25 6.93 10.99
C ASP A 360 27.26 7.80 12.26
N LEU A 361 26.95 7.22 13.42
CA LEU A 361 26.90 7.90 14.73
C LEU A 361 27.97 7.41 15.70
N ASP A 362 28.37 6.14 15.60
CA ASP A 362 29.34 5.52 16.48
C ASP A 362 30.77 5.99 16.16
N LYS A 363 31.46 6.53 17.16
CA LYS A 363 32.83 7.05 17.04
C LYS A 363 33.87 5.95 16.83
N ASP A 364 33.55 4.72 17.23
CA ASP A 364 34.40 3.56 16.93
C ASP A 364 34.28 3.12 15.46
N TRP A 365 33.34 3.73 14.72
CA TRP A 365 33.13 3.57 13.29
C TRP A 365 33.38 4.91 12.58
N HIS A 366 32.35 5.54 12.02
CA HIS A 366 32.48 6.74 11.20
C HIS A 366 31.75 7.96 11.78
N GLY A 367 31.24 7.85 13.00
CA GLY A 367 30.51 8.89 13.70
C GLY A 367 31.37 10.03 14.24
N SER A 368 30.74 11.19 14.43
CA SER A 368 31.32 12.41 15.00
C SER A 368 30.47 12.96 16.15
N ASP A 369 31.04 13.86 16.96
CA ASP A 369 30.27 14.58 18.00
C ASP A 369 29.08 15.34 17.41
N GLU A 370 29.27 15.95 16.24
CA GLU A 370 28.21 16.64 15.50
C GLU A 370 27.08 15.68 15.09
N SER A 371 27.42 14.53 14.48
CA SER A 371 26.43 13.53 14.05
C SER A 371 25.57 13.02 15.24
N LEU A 372 26.20 12.80 16.40
CA LEU A 372 25.54 12.40 17.64
C LEU A 372 24.66 13.51 18.21
N ALA A 373 25.14 14.77 18.16
CA ALA A 373 24.37 15.92 18.61
C ALA A 373 23.09 16.10 17.80
N ILE A 374 23.17 15.96 16.48
CA ILE A 374 22.00 16.01 15.59
C ILE A 374 21.02 14.88 15.91
N ALA A 375 21.50 13.66 16.16
CA ALA A 375 20.63 12.53 16.50
C ALA A 375 19.87 12.76 17.81
N ARG A 376 20.56 13.24 18.86
CA ARG A 376 19.93 13.60 20.14
C ARG A 376 18.91 14.73 19.96
N ALA A 377 19.25 15.75 19.17
CA ALA A 377 18.36 16.87 18.90
C ALA A 377 17.10 16.42 18.16
N ALA A 378 17.22 15.58 17.14
CA ALA A 378 16.08 15.00 16.42
C ALA A 378 15.20 14.15 17.36
N PHE A 379 15.79 13.27 18.17
CA PHE A 379 15.02 12.43 19.10
C PHE A 379 14.34 13.22 20.22
N ALA A 380 14.83 14.42 20.55
CA ALA A 380 14.21 15.31 21.53
C ALA A 380 12.89 15.94 21.02
N GLU A 381 12.70 16.06 19.70
CA GLU A 381 11.50 16.67 19.13
C GLU A 381 10.24 15.82 19.45
N PRO A 382 9.13 16.39 19.95
CA PRO A 382 7.97 15.62 20.41
C PRO A 382 7.32 14.72 19.36
N GLN A 383 7.28 15.18 18.10
CA GLN A 383 6.68 14.47 16.96
C GLN A 383 7.57 13.38 16.36
N VAL A 384 8.81 13.24 16.83
CA VAL A 384 9.77 12.26 16.34
C VAL A 384 9.65 10.95 17.11
N GLU A 385 9.34 9.88 16.39
CA GLU A 385 9.51 8.50 16.84
C GLU A 385 10.92 8.01 16.52
N ALA A 386 11.56 7.28 17.44
CA ALA A 386 12.87 6.71 17.19
C ALA A 386 12.76 5.35 16.46
N GLY A 387 13.49 5.22 15.36
CA GLY A 387 13.71 3.96 14.65
C GLY A 387 15.19 3.61 14.55
N SER A 388 15.48 2.41 14.05
CA SER A 388 16.83 1.96 13.68
C SER A 388 16.88 1.65 12.19
N HIS A 389 17.89 2.14 11.49
CA HIS A 389 18.19 1.74 10.11
C HIS A 389 19.38 0.78 10.09
N THR A 390 19.41 -0.10 11.10
CA THR A 390 20.44 -1.10 11.39
C THR A 390 21.80 -0.49 11.78
N TYR A 391 22.78 -1.36 12.06
CA TYR A 391 24.09 -0.90 12.52
C TYR A 391 24.97 -0.50 11.35
N SER A 392 25.15 -1.41 10.40
CA SER A 392 26.16 -1.27 9.33
C SER A 392 25.57 -1.13 7.93
N HIS A 393 24.23 -1.04 7.84
CA HIS A 393 23.46 -0.83 6.60
C HIS A 393 23.69 -1.89 5.52
N PRO A 394 23.16 -3.11 5.71
CA PRO A 394 23.16 -4.14 4.67
C PRO A 394 22.49 -3.67 3.37
N PHE A 395 23.22 -3.75 2.24
CA PHE A 395 22.66 -3.55 0.90
C PHE A 395 21.99 -4.83 0.38
N LYS A 396 22.55 -5.99 0.71
CA LYS A 396 22.08 -7.32 0.28
C LYS A 396 21.87 -8.25 1.46
N TRP A 397 20.70 -8.21 2.07
CA TRP A 397 20.37 -9.04 3.23
C TRP A 397 20.59 -10.55 3.03
N GLN A 398 20.27 -11.08 1.85
CA GLN A 398 20.41 -12.52 1.58
C GLN A 398 21.87 -13.00 1.56
N PHE A 399 22.84 -12.11 1.33
CA PHE A 399 24.26 -12.43 1.46
C PHE A 399 24.61 -12.83 2.91
N PHE A 400 23.90 -12.29 3.90
CA PHE A 400 24.20 -12.48 5.31
C PHE A 400 23.39 -13.60 5.99
N ARG A 401 22.56 -14.34 5.24
CA ARG A 401 21.67 -15.36 5.83
C ARG A 401 22.44 -16.50 6.49
N ASP A 402 23.51 -16.95 5.84
CA ASP A 402 24.36 -18.06 6.26
C ASP A 402 25.82 -17.56 6.40
N TYR A 403 25.97 -16.34 6.94
CA TYR A 403 27.20 -15.55 6.90
C TYR A 403 28.38 -16.20 7.65
N ARG A 404 29.57 -16.07 7.05
CA ARG A 404 30.85 -16.23 7.74
C ARG A 404 31.77 -15.04 7.43
N PRO A 405 32.65 -14.61 8.36
CA PRO A 405 33.57 -13.50 8.13
C PRO A 405 34.42 -13.63 6.86
N GLU A 406 34.74 -14.87 6.43
CA GLU A 406 35.50 -15.14 5.21
C GLU A 406 34.78 -14.69 3.93
N ASP A 407 33.45 -14.65 3.95
CA ASP A 407 32.63 -14.28 2.79
C ASP A 407 32.85 -12.81 2.42
N GLU A 408 33.26 -11.97 3.38
CA GLU A 408 33.55 -10.54 3.16
C GLU A 408 35.00 -10.23 2.78
N LEU A 409 35.93 -11.20 2.83
CA LEU A 409 37.33 -11.00 2.45
C LEU A 409 37.54 -10.35 1.07
N PRO A 410 36.75 -10.68 0.01
CA PRO A 410 36.88 -10.04 -1.30
C PRO A 410 36.56 -8.53 -1.31
N PHE A 411 35.94 -8.00 -0.25
CA PHE A 411 35.46 -6.61 -0.18
C PHE A 411 36.27 -5.73 0.79
N LEU A 412 37.13 -6.30 1.64
CA LEU A 412 37.84 -5.56 2.70
C LEU A 412 38.60 -4.33 2.20
N SER A 413 39.23 -4.43 1.02
CA SER A 413 39.95 -3.30 0.41
C SER A 413 39.03 -2.11 0.05
N LYS A 414 37.71 -2.32 0.03
CA LYS A 414 36.70 -1.29 -0.26
C LYS A 414 36.10 -0.68 1.01
N TYR A 415 36.19 -1.35 2.15
CA TYR A 415 35.66 -0.83 3.43
C TYR A 415 36.62 0.15 4.10
N GLY A 416 37.93 -0.08 3.98
CA GLY A 416 38.94 0.82 4.52
C GLY A 416 40.18 0.07 5.00
N PRO A 417 41.24 0.80 5.40
CA PRO A 417 42.52 0.21 5.76
C PRO A 417 42.47 -0.65 7.04
N GLU A 418 41.64 -0.28 8.02
CA GLU A 418 41.55 -1.00 9.30
C GLU A 418 40.70 -2.28 9.24
N ALA A 419 39.82 -2.42 8.23
CA ALA A 419 38.94 -3.57 8.11
C ALA A 419 39.72 -4.89 8.06
N ALA A 420 40.82 -4.95 7.30
CA ALA A 420 41.65 -6.15 7.20
C ALA A 420 42.24 -6.60 8.55
N LYS A 421 42.64 -5.64 9.39
CA LYS A 421 43.15 -5.92 10.73
C LYS A 421 42.05 -6.45 11.64
N ASN A 422 40.87 -5.82 11.62
CA ASN A 422 39.74 -6.23 12.44
C ASN A 422 39.26 -7.66 12.08
N TYR A 423 39.28 -8.04 10.80
CA TYR A 423 38.88 -9.38 10.35
C TYR A 423 39.92 -10.47 10.64
N SER A 424 41.20 -10.11 10.79
CA SER A 424 42.28 -11.08 11.04
C SER A 424 42.10 -11.85 12.36
N ALA A 425 41.41 -11.26 13.34
CA ALA A 425 41.06 -11.91 14.59
C ALA A 425 39.98 -13.01 14.43
N TYR A 426 39.23 -13.02 13.32
CA TYR A 426 38.07 -13.89 13.11
C TYR A 426 38.30 -14.96 12.04
N THR A 427 39.21 -14.73 11.10
CA THR A 427 39.35 -15.55 9.86
C THR A 427 40.57 -16.49 9.83
N GLY A 428 41.33 -16.60 10.93
CA GLY A 428 42.55 -17.40 11.00
C GLY A 428 43.66 -16.94 10.02
N PRO A 429 44.84 -17.59 10.01
CA PRO A 429 46.01 -17.07 9.27
C PRO A 429 45.85 -16.99 7.75
N THR A 430 44.93 -17.74 7.14
CA THR A 430 44.50 -17.58 5.74
C THR A 430 43.39 -18.59 5.41
N PRO A 431 42.18 -18.17 4.99
CA PRO A 431 41.24 -19.09 4.36
C PRO A 431 41.31 -18.97 2.83
N ALA A 432 41.61 -20.10 2.19
CA ALA A 432 41.39 -20.28 0.77
C ALA A 432 39.88 -20.27 0.48
N GLY A 433 39.36 -19.11 0.05
CA GLY A 433 38.06 -19.02 -0.62
C GLY A 433 36.98 -18.27 0.13
N GLY A 434 36.99 -16.94 0.06
CA GLY A 434 35.76 -16.15 0.23
C GLY A 434 34.77 -16.42 -0.92
N ASP A 435 33.53 -15.98 -0.77
CA ASP A 435 32.47 -16.20 -1.78
C ASP A 435 32.73 -15.36 -3.05
N LYS A 436 33.56 -15.92 -3.93
CA LYS A 436 33.91 -15.34 -5.23
C LYS A 436 32.70 -15.21 -6.15
N ASP A 437 31.66 -16.03 -5.95
CA ASP A 437 30.44 -15.99 -6.75
C ASP A 437 29.55 -14.83 -6.30
N ALA A 438 29.36 -14.61 -5.00
CA ALA A 438 28.70 -13.42 -4.49
C ALA A 438 29.45 -12.14 -4.90
N ALA A 439 30.79 -12.13 -4.79
CA ALA A 439 31.60 -11.01 -5.26
C ALA A 439 31.43 -10.75 -6.76
N ARG A 440 31.28 -11.80 -7.57
CA ARG A 440 30.99 -11.68 -9.01
C ARG A 440 29.58 -11.15 -9.28
N GLN A 441 28.58 -11.57 -8.51
CA GLN A 441 27.20 -11.09 -8.63
C GLN A 441 27.09 -9.61 -8.25
N LEU A 442 27.85 -9.16 -7.24
CA LEU A 442 27.87 -7.76 -6.79
C LEU A 442 28.58 -6.80 -7.76
N LYS A 443 29.57 -7.26 -8.53
CA LYS A 443 30.29 -6.42 -9.51
C LYS A 443 29.40 -5.78 -10.59
N ASN A 444 28.22 -6.35 -10.85
CA ASN A 444 27.24 -5.82 -11.80
C ASN A 444 25.99 -5.25 -11.12
N SER A 445 26.05 -5.04 -9.81
CA SER A 445 24.97 -4.49 -8.99
C SER A 445 25.17 -2.98 -8.78
N ALA A 446 24.15 -2.29 -8.26
CA ALA A 446 24.25 -0.87 -7.93
C ALA A 446 25.31 -0.59 -6.83
N TYR A 447 25.61 -1.60 -6.01
CA TYR A 447 26.62 -1.54 -4.95
C TYR A 447 27.65 -2.64 -5.15
N GLU A 448 28.94 -2.30 -5.03
CA GLU A 448 30.02 -3.27 -5.25
C GLU A 448 30.49 -3.98 -3.95
N VAL A 449 29.78 -3.75 -2.85
CA VAL A 449 29.97 -4.32 -1.51
C VAL A 449 28.59 -4.76 -0.96
N PRO A 450 28.52 -5.75 -0.05
CA PRO A 450 27.25 -6.26 0.46
C PRO A 450 26.56 -5.34 1.50
N ARG A 451 27.27 -4.38 2.09
CA ARG A 451 26.76 -3.38 3.06
C ARG A 451 27.59 -2.09 3.05
N ALA A 452 27.10 -1.01 3.65
CA ALA A 452 27.78 0.29 3.61
C ALA A 452 29.04 0.34 4.50
N PHE A 453 28.95 -0.20 5.72
CA PHE A 453 30.04 -0.18 6.69
C PHE A 453 30.52 -1.58 6.98
N GLY A 454 31.80 -1.85 6.74
CA GLY A 454 32.39 -3.19 6.89
C GLY A 454 33.65 -3.21 7.74
N ASP A 455 33.80 -2.24 8.64
CA ASP A 455 34.95 -2.08 9.53
C ASP A 455 35.12 -3.27 10.47
N PHE A 456 34.03 -3.92 10.86
CA PHE A 456 33.98 -5.14 11.69
C PHE A 456 33.13 -6.20 11.00
N PRO A 457 33.37 -7.52 11.20
CA PRO A 457 32.53 -8.58 10.66
C PRO A 457 31.03 -8.38 10.96
N TYR A 458 30.16 -8.79 10.04
CA TYR A 458 28.72 -8.72 10.22
C TYR A 458 28.28 -9.59 11.40
N ASP A 459 27.38 -9.06 12.22
CA ASP A 459 26.74 -9.78 13.31
C ASP A 459 25.27 -9.37 13.39
N LEU A 460 24.36 -10.35 13.31
CA LEU A 460 22.92 -10.06 13.26
C LEU A 460 22.40 -9.44 14.56
N ASP A 461 22.91 -9.88 15.71
CA ASP A 461 22.49 -9.34 17.00
C ASP A 461 22.97 -7.88 17.13
N GLN A 462 24.16 -7.55 16.63
CA GLN A 462 24.63 -6.18 16.52
C GLN A 462 23.76 -5.33 15.58
N GLU A 463 23.38 -5.86 14.40
CA GLU A 463 22.53 -5.14 13.45
C GLU A 463 21.18 -4.71 14.03
N ILE A 464 20.58 -5.56 14.86
CA ILE A 464 19.25 -5.32 15.41
C ILE A 464 19.31 -4.88 16.88
N ASP A 465 19.72 -5.75 17.79
CA ASP A 465 19.73 -5.47 19.22
C ASP A 465 20.81 -4.44 19.58
N GLY A 466 22.00 -4.56 19.00
CA GLY A 466 23.10 -3.61 19.17
C GLY A 466 22.74 -2.21 18.68
N SER A 467 22.07 -2.10 17.53
CA SER A 467 21.65 -0.80 16.99
C SER A 467 20.56 -0.15 17.86
N ILE A 468 19.58 -0.94 18.31
CA ILE A 468 18.54 -0.50 19.23
C ILE A 468 19.14 -0.05 20.56
N ALA A 469 20.07 -0.82 21.13
CA ALA A 469 20.73 -0.50 22.39
C ALA A 469 21.56 0.78 22.27
N PHE A 470 22.30 0.95 21.17
CA PHE A 470 23.07 2.17 20.92
C PHE A 470 22.15 3.40 20.88
N LEU A 471 21.11 3.36 20.05
CA LEU A 471 20.20 4.48 19.84
C LEU A 471 19.39 4.81 21.09
N SER A 472 19.02 3.80 21.89
CA SER A 472 18.31 4.00 23.16
C SER A 472 19.05 4.91 24.15
N ARG A 473 20.40 4.93 24.11
CA ARG A 473 21.23 5.84 24.94
C ARG A 473 21.18 7.30 24.47
N LEU A 474 20.62 7.55 23.29
CA LEU A 474 20.45 8.88 22.72
C LEU A 474 19.09 9.50 23.02
N LEU A 475 18.12 8.68 23.47
CA LEU A 475 16.73 9.08 23.61
C LEU A 475 16.47 9.86 24.92
N PRO A 476 15.55 10.83 24.91
CA PRO A 476 15.06 11.43 26.14
C PRO A 476 14.26 10.41 26.99
N PRO A 477 14.11 10.64 28.30
CA PRO A 477 13.31 9.79 29.16
C PRO A 477 11.89 9.56 28.61
N GLY A 478 11.42 8.31 28.65
CA GLY A 478 10.09 7.91 28.17
C GLY A 478 10.01 7.54 26.69
N LYS A 479 11.02 7.88 25.87
CA LYS A 479 11.11 7.38 24.49
C LYS A 479 11.90 6.09 24.40
N LYS A 480 11.54 5.25 23.42
CA LYS A 480 12.26 4.03 23.04
C LYS A 480 12.30 3.90 21.52
N VAL A 481 13.17 3.03 21.02
CA VAL A 481 13.18 2.65 19.60
C VAL A 481 11.96 1.75 19.35
N GLU A 482 11.12 2.10 18.38
CA GLU A 482 9.84 1.41 18.11
C GLU A 482 9.85 0.61 16.80
N LEU A 483 10.79 0.92 15.90
CA LEU A 483 10.74 0.48 14.51
C LEU A 483 12.13 0.21 13.92
N VAL A 484 12.30 -0.93 13.25
CA VAL A 484 13.42 -1.16 12.32
C VAL A 484 12.99 -0.84 10.89
N GLN A 485 13.73 0.02 10.22
CA GLN A 485 13.54 0.37 8.81
C GLN A 485 14.56 -0.42 7.99
N TRP A 486 14.11 -1.31 7.10
CA TRP A 486 15.03 -2.19 6.37
C TRP A 486 15.92 -1.42 5.40
N SER A 487 17.22 -1.65 5.48
CA SER A 487 18.23 -1.05 4.60
C SER A 487 18.34 -1.76 3.26
N GLY A 488 18.95 -1.06 2.30
CA GLY A 488 19.39 -1.65 1.04
C GLY A 488 18.25 -2.18 0.18
N ASN A 489 18.36 -3.43 -0.27
CA ASN A 489 17.33 -4.07 -1.08
C ASN A 489 16.04 -4.39 -0.31
N CYS A 490 15.98 -4.12 1.01
CA CYS A 490 14.80 -4.38 1.84
C CYS A 490 14.32 -5.86 1.77
N GLN A 491 15.25 -6.81 1.62
CA GLN A 491 14.95 -8.25 1.53
C GLN A 491 15.50 -9.03 2.74
N PRO A 492 15.14 -8.67 3.99
CA PRO A 492 15.60 -9.40 5.17
C PRO A 492 15.26 -10.88 5.08
N TYR A 493 16.15 -11.73 5.59
CA TYR A 493 15.88 -13.15 5.81
C TYR A 493 15.14 -13.36 7.14
N GLU A 494 14.56 -14.54 7.32
CA GLU A 494 13.63 -14.81 8.43
C GLU A 494 14.23 -14.50 9.81
N ALA A 495 15.46 -14.93 10.08
CA ALA A 495 16.08 -14.71 11.38
C ALA A 495 16.25 -13.21 11.71
N ALA A 496 16.50 -12.35 10.72
CA ALA A 496 16.55 -10.90 10.92
C ALA A 496 15.18 -10.31 11.30
N LEU A 497 14.10 -10.77 10.64
CA LEU A 497 12.74 -10.38 11.00
C LEU A 497 12.38 -10.87 12.41
N LEU A 498 12.73 -12.11 12.77
CA LEU A 498 12.50 -12.64 14.11
C LEU A 498 13.29 -11.89 15.18
N ALA A 499 14.50 -11.40 14.88
CA ALA A 499 15.26 -10.53 15.78
C ALA A 499 14.48 -9.26 16.14
N THR A 500 13.85 -8.59 15.16
CA THR A 500 12.98 -7.43 15.45
C THR A 500 11.83 -7.77 16.41
N ARG A 501 11.25 -8.97 16.27
CA ARG A 501 10.18 -9.44 17.16
C ARG A 501 10.68 -9.73 18.56
N ARG A 502 11.86 -10.34 18.71
CA ARG A 502 12.50 -10.57 20.02
C ARG A 502 12.81 -9.25 20.72
N ALA A 503 13.27 -8.25 19.99
CA ALA A 503 13.54 -6.90 20.49
C ALA A 503 12.25 -6.11 20.85
N GLY A 504 11.06 -6.63 20.52
CA GLY A 504 9.79 -5.97 20.80
C GLY A 504 9.48 -4.78 19.88
N VAL A 505 10.16 -4.67 18.74
CA VAL A 505 9.97 -3.57 17.77
C VAL A 505 9.26 -4.05 16.50
N ARG A 506 8.64 -3.10 15.78
CA ARG A 506 8.05 -3.37 14.47
C ARG A 506 9.11 -3.27 13.36
N ASN A 507 8.73 -3.61 12.14
CA ASN A 507 9.60 -3.42 10.98
C ASN A 507 8.83 -2.87 9.77
N ILE A 508 9.50 -2.10 8.92
CA ILE A 508 8.94 -1.51 7.69
C ILE A 508 10.01 -1.35 6.58
N ASN A 509 9.59 -0.96 5.37
CA ASN A 509 10.33 -0.73 4.12
C ASN A 509 10.17 -1.86 3.10
N GLY A 510 10.48 -1.55 1.84
CA GLY A 510 10.17 -2.34 0.66
C GLY A 510 8.82 -1.94 0.02
N GLY A 511 8.50 -2.58 -1.10
CA GLY A 511 7.26 -2.37 -1.86
C GLY A 511 7.36 -1.31 -2.97
N ASP A 512 8.03 -0.19 -2.70
CA ASP A 512 8.36 0.86 -3.69
C ASP A 512 7.18 1.36 -4.55
N THR A 513 6.03 1.69 -3.93
CA THR A 513 4.87 2.19 -4.68
C THR A 513 5.25 3.41 -5.53
N ARG A 514 5.00 3.31 -6.84
CA ARG A 514 5.05 4.40 -7.81
C ARG A 514 3.82 4.30 -8.71
N PHE A 515 3.00 5.34 -8.73
CA PHE A 515 1.86 5.40 -9.65
C PHE A 515 1.78 6.80 -10.26
N ASP A 516 2.61 7.04 -11.26
CA ASP A 516 2.78 8.33 -11.92
C ASP A 516 2.97 8.14 -13.42
N ALA A 517 3.43 9.18 -14.14
CA ALA A 517 3.59 9.09 -15.59
C ALA A 517 4.71 8.11 -16.04
N ASP A 518 5.73 7.89 -15.20
CA ASP A 518 6.82 6.94 -15.48
C ASP A 518 6.34 5.50 -15.16
N PHE A 519 5.40 5.35 -14.22
CA PHE A 519 4.81 4.07 -13.82
C PHE A 519 3.27 4.13 -13.79
N PRO A 520 2.58 4.21 -14.95
CA PRO A 520 1.14 4.48 -15.03
C PRO A 520 0.32 3.19 -14.89
N SER A 521 0.42 2.52 -13.74
CA SER A 521 -0.25 1.23 -13.51
C SER A 521 -0.49 0.90 -12.04
N HIS A 522 -1.52 0.12 -11.76
CA HIS A 522 -1.74 -0.52 -10.46
C HIS A 522 -0.72 -1.63 -10.18
N THR A 523 -0.03 -2.15 -11.20
CA THR A 523 1.01 -3.20 -11.05
C THR A 523 2.27 -2.72 -10.31
N THR A 524 2.43 -1.39 -10.17
CA THR A 524 3.51 -0.75 -9.40
C THR A 524 3.02 -0.24 -8.05
N VAL A 525 1.86 -0.75 -7.60
CA VAL A 525 1.35 -0.57 -6.26
C VAL A 525 1.45 -1.92 -5.53
N PRO A 526 2.45 -2.13 -4.66
CA PRO A 526 2.70 -3.38 -3.94
C PRO A 526 1.58 -3.73 -2.94
N PRO A 527 1.53 -4.97 -2.42
CA PRO A 527 0.63 -5.35 -1.34
C PRO A 527 0.98 -4.69 0.01
N VAL A 528 0.28 -5.06 1.08
CA VAL A 528 0.53 -4.51 2.44
C VAL A 528 1.88 -4.97 3.02
N GLY A 529 2.36 -6.14 2.60
CA GLY A 529 3.62 -6.71 3.06
C GLY A 529 3.84 -8.09 2.45
N ARG A 530 4.90 -8.80 2.87
CA ARG A 530 5.19 -10.17 2.40
C ARG A 530 5.51 -11.12 3.55
N PRO A 531 5.15 -12.42 3.43
CA PRO A 531 5.66 -13.43 4.35
C PRO A 531 7.15 -13.67 4.11
N VAL A 532 7.89 -13.95 5.18
CA VAL A 532 9.29 -14.41 5.13
C VAL A 532 9.44 -15.49 6.19
N GLY A 533 9.41 -16.75 5.75
CA GLY A 533 9.24 -17.89 6.66
C GLY A 533 7.98 -17.75 7.52
N SER A 534 8.14 -17.85 8.83
CA SER A 534 7.08 -17.66 9.83
C SER A 534 6.78 -16.19 10.16
N ALA A 535 7.66 -15.27 9.76
CA ALA A 535 7.53 -13.85 10.03
C ALA A 535 6.89 -13.09 8.85
N ARG A 536 6.67 -11.78 9.06
CA ARG A 536 6.12 -10.90 8.05
C ARG A 536 6.86 -9.56 8.03
N GLN A 537 7.20 -9.15 6.82
CA GLN A 537 7.69 -7.80 6.54
C GLN A 537 6.51 -6.93 6.13
N ILE A 538 6.35 -5.77 6.77
CA ILE A 538 5.38 -4.76 6.34
C ILE A 538 6.05 -3.79 5.37
N TYR A 539 5.39 -3.49 4.26
CA TYR A 539 5.93 -2.57 3.28
C TYR A 539 5.65 -1.11 3.63
N ALA A 540 6.54 -0.23 3.18
CA ALA A 540 6.22 1.19 3.10
C ALA A 540 5.05 1.39 2.12
N SER A 541 4.20 2.38 2.39
CA SER A 541 3.01 2.63 1.58
C SER A 541 3.37 3.36 0.29
N ASN A 542 4.47 4.12 0.29
CA ASN A 542 5.02 4.77 -0.89
C ASN A 542 6.54 4.62 -0.97
N SER A 543 7.08 4.76 -2.18
CA SER A 543 8.51 4.79 -2.41
C SER A 543 9.16 6.04 -1.81
N ASN A 544 10.44 5.93 -1.42
CA ASN A 544 11.29 7.09 -1.15
C ASN A 544 11.78 7.79 -2.43
N GLU A 545 12.47 8.92 -2.28
CA GLU A 545 13.03 9.73 -3.37
C GLU A 545 14.09 9.04 -4.22
N ASN A 546 14.70 7.94 -3.77
CA ASN A 546 15.76 7.27 -4.54
C ASN A 546 15.23 6.77 -5.91
N THR A 547 13.98 6.30 -5.96
CA THR A 547 13.35 5.80 -7.20
C THR A 547 12.99 6.94 -8.14
N TYR A 548 12.88 8.16 -7.62
CA TYR A 548 12.60 9.37 -8.42
C TYR A 548 13.88 10.04 -8.94
N THR A 549 15.04 9.65 -8.41
CA THR A 549 16.34 10.32 -8.59
C THR A 549 17.41 9.40 -9.21
N ASN A 550 17.00 8.28 -9.82
CA ASN A 550 17.90 7.27 -10.38
C ASN A 550 18.94 6.81 -9.35
N LEU A 551 18.51 6.42 -8.14
CA LEU A 551 19.36 6.08 -7.01
C LEU A 551 20.31 7.22 -6.62
N TRP A 552 19.75 8.43 -6.49
CA TRP A 552 20.49 9.64 -6.09
C TRP A 552 21.65 10.05 -7.04
N THR A 553 21.60 9.63 -8.31
CA THR A 553 22.63 10.00 -9.31
C THR A 553 22.23 11.19 -10.18
N SER A 554 20.93 11.46 -10.32
CA SER A 554 20.41 12.54 -11.18
C SER A 554 18.96 12.90 -10.80
N ARG A 555 18.31 13.80 -11.56
CA ARG A 555 16.92 14.21 -11.35
C ARG A 555 16.60 14.54 -9.88
N PHE A 556 17.48 15.24 -9.15
CA PHE A 556 17.31 15.54 -7.71
C PHE A 556 16.00 16.26 -7.33
N PHE A 557 15.27 16.81 -8.30
CA PHE A 557 13.93 17.39 -8.14
C PHE A 557 12.79 16.36 -8.22
N GLY A 558 13.08 15.11 -8.59
CA GLY A 558 12.10 14.12 -9.06
C GLY A 558 11.04 13.78 -8.02
N PHE A 559 11.40 13.85 -6.73
CA PHE A 559 10.46 13.54 -5.65
C PHE A 559 9.23 14.45 -5.61
N LYS A 560 9.25 15.59 -6.30
CA LYS A 560 8.10 16.49 -6.48
C LYS A 560 6.90 15.82 -7.17
N TYR A 561 7.10 14.66 -7.81
CA TYR A 561 6.04 13.91 -8.49
C TYR A 561 5.27 12.96 -7.57
N LEU A 562 5.72 12.74 -6.33
CA LEU A 562 5.01 11.92 -5.33
C LEU A 562 3.51 12.28 -5.17
N PRO A 563 3.08 13.57 -5.22
CA PRO A 563 1.66 13.92 -5.12
C PRO A 563 0.80 13.35 -6.27
N VAL A 564 1.39 13.00 -7.41
CA VAL A 564 0.69 12.28 -8.49
C VAL A 564 0.32 10.87 -8.01
N THR A 565 1.28 10.16 -7.40
CA THR A 565 1.03 8.84 -6.79
C THR A 565 0.00 8.93 -5.68
N PHE A 566 0.03 9.96 -4.83
CA PHE A 566 -1.00 10.16 -3.82
C PHE A 566 -2.41 10.30 -4.40
N ARG A 567 -2.57 11.01 -5.54
CA ARG A 567 -3.87 11.15 -6.21
C ARG A 567 -4.33 9.85 -6.86
N ASN A 568 -3.43 9.17 -7.57
CA ASN A 568 -3.75 7.92 -8.28
C ASN A 568 -4.04 6.75 -7.33
N THR A 569 -3.52 6.79 -6.10
CA THR A 569 -3.82 5.82 -5.03
C THR A 569 -4.95 6.27 -4.10
N GLU A 570 -5.60 7.41 -4.37
CA GLU A 570 -6.76 7.90 -3.64
C GLU A 570 -8.04 7.81 -4.46
N THR A 571 -8.01 8.15 -5.75
CA THR A 571 -9.18 8.25 -6.62
C THR A 571 -8.93 7.48 -7.92
N PRO A 572 -9.89 6.67 -8.40
CA PRO A 572 -11.26 6.46 -7.88
C PRO A 572 -11.35 5.45 -6.73
N ARG A 573 -10.21 4.93 -6.24
CA ARG A 573 -10.16 3.99 -5.12
C ARG A 573 -9.00 4.35 -4.21
N ARG A 574 -9.24 4.37 -2.90
CA ARG A 574 -8.17 4.49 -1.90
C ARG A 574 -7.44 3.15 -1.76
N LEU A 575 -6.18 3.12 -2.19
CA LEU A 575 -5.32 1.92 -2.20
C LEU A 575 -4.20 1.99 -1.16
N LYS A 576 -3.73 3.19 -0.81
CA LYS A 576 -2.59 3.40 0.10
C LYS A 576 -2.81 4.59 1.04
N PRO A 577 -2.24 4.58 2.25
CA PRO A 577 -2.02 5.79 3.05
C PRO A 577 -1.23 6.87 2.30
N LEU A 578 -1.23 8.10 2.84
CA LEU A 578 -0.32 9.17 2.43
C LEU A 578 0.99 8.98 3.21
N ASN A 579 2.01 8.44 2.54
CA ASN A 579 3.31 8.19 3.15
C ASN A 579 4.42 9.00 2.46
N ILE A 580 5.16 9.78 3.24
CA ILE A 580 6.37 10.45 2.81
C ILE A 580 7.55 9.70 3.43
N TYR A 581 8.29 8.99 2.60
CA TYR A 581 9.46 8.20 2.97
C TYR A 581 10.66 8.84 2.31
N TYR A 582 11.73 9.13 3.06
CA TYR A 582 12.92 9.76 2.48
C TYR A 582 14.21 9.48 3.25
N HIS A 583 15.36 9.95 2.75
CA HIS A 583 16.64 9.84 3.45
C HIS A 583 17.22 11.21 3.83
N MET A 584 18.20 11.22 4.75
CA MET A 584 18.86 12.44 5.22
C MET A 584 19.57 13.23 4.11
N TYR A 585 20.08 12.56 3.06
CA TYR A 585 20.66 13.25 1.91
C TYR A 585 19.67 14.18 1.18
N SER A 586 18.36 14.12 1.46
CA SER A 586 17.40 15.09 0.92
C SER A 586 17.72 16.54 1.31
N GLY A 587 18.44 16.75 2.43
CA GLY A 587 18.97 18.06 2.85
C GLY A 587 20.26 18.50 2.13
N GLN A 588 20.84 17.64 1.29
CA GLN A 588 22.11 17.92 0.62
C GLN A 588 21.96 18.93 -0.52
N LYS A 589 20.88 18.81 -1.32
CA LYS A 589 20.72 19.57 -2.58
C LYS A 589 19.42 20.37 -2.56
N LEU A 590 19.49 21.64 -2.96
CA LEU A 590 18.35 22.56 -2.93
C LEU A 590 17.12 22.02 -3.69
N ALA A 591 17.35 21.40 -4.85
CA ALA A 591 16.27 20.81 -5.65
C ALA A 591 15.54 19.66 -4.93
N SER A 592 16.27 18.86 -4.15
CA SER A 592 15.69 17.75 -3.38
C SER A 592 15.00 18.26 -2.14
N LEU A 593 15.59 19.20 -1.41
CA LEU A 593 14.96 19.81 -0.25
C LEU A 593 13.63 20.46 -0.65
N ASN A 594 13.62 21.25 -1.73
CA ASN A 594 12.38 21.87 -2.22
C ASN A 594 11.30 20.85 -2.61
N ALA A 595 11.70 19.71 -3.19
CA ALA A 595 10.77 18.63 -3.50
C ALA A 595 10.18 17.99 -2.23
N LEU A 596 11.01 17.73 -1.22
CA LEU A 596 10.56 17.22 0.09
C LEU A 596 9.62 18.20 0.79
N LEU A 597 9.99 19.47 0.89
CA LEU A 597 9.15 20.49 1.53
C LEU A 597 7.81 20.64 0.81
N GLY A 598 7.80 20.65 -0.53
CA GLY A 598 6.55 20.68 -1.30
C GLY A 598 5.65 19.46 -1.04
N ASN A 599 6.23 18.28 -0.80
CA ASN A 599 5.48 17.08 -0.44
C ASN A 599 4.89 17.17 0.98
N LEU A 600 5.64 17.71 1.95
CA LEU A 600 5.18 17.93 3.31
C LEU A 600 4.05 18.98 3.36
N ASP A 601 4.20 20.09 2.63
CA ASP A 601 3.15 21.10 2.48
C ASP A 601 1.90 20.52 1.81
N PHE A 602 2.08 19.70 0.77
CA PHE A 602 0.97 18.98 0.15
C PHE A 602 0.25 18.12 1.20
N ALA A 603 0.97 17.29 1.97
CA ALA A 603 0.38 16.43 2.98
C ALA A 603 -0.38 17.22 4.07
N ARG A 604 0.19 18.31 4.58
CA ARG A 604 -0.45 19.19 5.56
C ARG A 604 -1.78 19.77 5.05
N SER A 605 -1.90 20.02 3.75
CA SER A 605 -3.14 20.54 3.14
C SER A 605 -4.25 19.49 2.95
N GLN A 606 -3.98 18.20 3.19
CA GLN A 606 -4.96 17.13 3.01
C GLN A 606 -5.77 16.86 4.29
N GLU A 607 -6.96 16.29 4.12
CA GLU A 607 -7.72 15.74 5.25
C GLU A 607 -7.13 14.40 5.69
N ILE A 608 -6.26 14.42 6.70
CA ILE A 608 -5.49 13.26 7.17
C ILE A 608 -5.69 12.96 8.65
N THR A 609 -5.37 11.71 9.04
CA THR A 609 -5.12 11.27 10.42
C THR A 609 -3.64 10.90 10.55
N PRO A 610 -2.80 11.79 11.10
CA PRO A 610 -1.37 11.52 11.26
C PRO A 610 -1.08 10.50 12.38
N VAL A 611 -0.23 9.51 12.08
CA VAL A 611 0.26 8.50 13.03
C VAL A 611 1.75 8.23 12.82
N ALA A 612 2.43 7.72 13.84
CA ALA A 612 3.82 7.28 13.73
C ALA A 612 3.95 6.06 12.80
N ALA A 613 5.12 5.84 12.18
CA ALA A 613 5.31 4.74 11.24
C ALA A 613 5.17 3.36 11.92
N SER A 614 5.59 3.21 13.17
CA SER A 614 5.37 1.97 13.94
C SER A 614 3.89 1.62 14.11
N HIS A 615 3.03 2.64 14.25
CA HIS A 615 1.59 2.45 14.37
C HIS A 615 0.98 2.00 13.06
N TYR A 616 1.41 2.56 11.92
CA TYR A 616 1.02 2.03 10.62
C TYR A 616 1.50 0.58 10.43
N ALA A 617 2.75 0.26 10.80
CA ALA A 617 3.24 -1.11 10.74
C ALA A 617 2.36 -2.07 11.58
N ALA A 618 1.90 -1.64 12.75
CA ALA A 618 0.96 -2.40 13.57
C ALA A 618 -0.45 -2.55 12.93
N ILE A 619 -0.93 -1.54 12.19
CA ILE A 619 -2.16 -1.65 11.38
C ILE A 619 -1.96 -2.67 10.25
N GLY A 620 -0.79 -2.66 9.60
CA GLY A 620 -0.40 -3.64 8.59
C GLY A 620 -0.39 -5.08 9.13
N ASP A 621 0.22 -5.32 10.30
CA ASP A 621 0.16 -6.61 10.99
C ASP A 621 -1.31 -6.99 11.36
N GLY A 622 -2.10 -6.00 11.77
CA GLY A 622 -3.53 -6.13 12.06
C GLY A 622 -4.36 -6.63 10.87
N PHE A 623 -4.04 -6.19 9.66
CA PHE A 623 -4.71 -6.65 8.43
C PHE A 623 -4.63 -8.17 8.28
N TYR A 624 -3.46 -8.76 8.57
CA TYR A 624 -3.21 -10.18 8.40
C TYR A 624 -3.75 -11.05 9.52
N SER A 625 -3.83 -10.50 10.73
CA SER A 625 -4.33 -11.20 11.93
C SER A 625 -5.84 -11.10 12.10
N THR A 626 -6.49 -10.05 11.57
CA THR A 626 -7.92 -9.81 11.76
C THR A 626 -8.77 -11.00 11.29
N ARG A 627 -9.58 -11.53 12.21
CA ARG A 627 -10.61 -12.52 11.93
C ARG A 627 -12.00 -11.88 11.95
N LEU A 628 -12.82 -12.25 10.98
CA LEU A 628 -14.19 -11.79 10.87
C LEU A 628 -15.13 -12.98 11.09
N VAL A 629 -15.96 -12.93 12.12
CA VAL A 629 -16.92 -13.99 12.45
C VAL A 629 -18.31 -13.50 12.11
N ARG A 630 -19.03 -14.22 11.24
CA ARG A 630 -20.42 -13.92 10.90
C ARG A 630 -21.31 -14.18 12.12
N ALA A 631 -21.89 -13.12 12.65
CA ALA A 631 -22.74 -13.16 13.84
C ALA A 631 -24.23 -12.91 13.51
N GLY A 632 -24.60 -13.07 12.24
CA GLY A 632 -25.95 -12.91 11.69
C GLY A 632 -25.96 -12.32 10.28
N LYS A 633 -27.16 -12.08 9.73
CA LYS A 633 -27.31 -11.35 8.46
C LYS A 633 -26.80 -9.91 8.64
N ASN A 634 -25.87 -9.51 7.79
CA ASN A 634 -25.23 -8.19 7.80
C ASN A 634 -24.64 -7.81 9.16
N ARG A 635 -24.07 -8.78 9.88
CA ARG A 635 -23.52 -8.60 11.23
C ARG A 635 -22.26 -9.45 11.43
N TRP A 636 -21.19 -8.81 11.87
CA TRP A 636 -19.88 -9.43 12.04
C TRP A 636 -19.26 -9.05 13.37
N GLU A 637 -18.63 -10.02 14.00
CA GLU A 637 -17.74 -9.84 15.14
C GLU A 637 -16.30 -9.79 14.63
N VAL A 638 -15.50 -8.84 15.14
CA VAL A 638 -14.13 -8.59 14.69
C VAL A 638 -13.16 -9.02 15.77
N ARG A 639 -12.31 -10.00 15.49
CA ARG A 639 -11.32 -10.55 16.43
C ARG A 639 -9.91 -10.33 15.93
N ASP A 640 -8.95 -10.38 16.84
CA ASP A 640 -7.51 -10.42 16.54
C ASP A 640 -7.01 -9.30 15.62
N ARG A 641 -7.63 -8.12 15.69
CA ARG A 641 -7.37 -7.02 14.73
C ARG A 641 -6.14 -6.17 15.05
N GLY A 642 -5.49 -6.38 16.19
CA GLY A 642 -4.37 -5.56 16.63
C GLY A 642 -4.71 -4.06 16.61
N ALA A 643 -3.88 -3.28 15.91
CA ALA A 643 -4.06 -1.83 15.76
C ALA A 643 -5.03 -1.44 14.62
N LEU A 644 -5.57 -2.38 13.85
CA LEU A 644 -6.52 -2.09 12.78
C LEU A 644 -7.88 -1.70 13.36
N GLN A 645 -8.29 -0.45 13.16
CA GLN A 645 -9.53 0.12 13.72
C GLN A 645 -10.55 0.58 12.67
N THR A 646 -10.44 0.08 11.42
CA THR A 646 -11.38 0.44 10.36
C THR A 646 -11.84 -0.79 9.59
N LEU A 647 -13.16 -0.97 9.45
CA LEU A 647 -13.73 -1.87 8.45
C LEU A 647 -14.34 -1.06 7.30
N ARG A 648 -14.15 -1.53 6.08
CA ARG A 648 -14.72 -0.94 4.86
C ARG A 648 -15.74 -1.88 4.25
N PHE A 649 -16.85 -1.32 3.78
CA PHE A 649 -17.83 -2.02 2.95
C PHE A 649 -17.92 -1.31 1.60
N ASP A 650 -17.79 -2.06 0.52
CA ASP A 650 -17.85 -1.54 -0.85
C ASP A 650 -19.30 -1.59 -1.37
N GLN A 651 -19.58 -0.85 -2.45
CA GLN A 651 -20.93 -0.72 -3.02
C GLN A 651 -21.95 -0.38 -1.95
N ALA A 652 -21.59 0.62 -1.14
CA ALA A 652 -22.20 0.93 0.14
C ALA A 652 -22.82 2.32 0.18
N THR A 653 -22.98 3.00 -0.97
CA THR A 653 -23.67 4.29 -1.06
C THR A 653 -25.03 4.29 -0.34
N ALA A 654 -25.80 3.19 -0.40
CA ALA A 654 -27.10 3.05 0.26
C ALA A 654 -27.04 2.24 1.58
N LYS A 655 -25.86 1.96 2.12
CA LYS A 655 -25.67 1.19 3.37
C LYS A 655 -25.22 2.13 4.50
N THR A 656 -25.60 1.80 5.73
CA THR A 656 -25.17 2.51 6.95
C THR A 656 -25.01 1.52 8.11
N VAL A 657 -24.23 1.90 9.12
CA VAL A 657 -24.12 1.17 10.40
C VAL A 657 -25.48 1.14 11.11
N ASP A 658 -25.83 -0.03 11.60
CA ASP A 658 -26.95 -0.24 12.49
C ASP A 658 -26.46 -0.16 13.94
N PHE A 659 -26.35 1.08 14.46
CA PHE A 659 -25.78 1.34 15.80
C PHE A 659 -26.52 0.60 16.93
N ALA A 660 -27.83 0.37 16.80
CA ALA A 660 -28.61 -0.39 17.78
C ALA A 660 -28.21 -1.89 17.85
N ARG A 661 -27.60 -2.42 16.79
CA ARG A 661 -27.15 -3.82 16.68
C ARG A 661 -25.64 -3.96 16.66
N SER A 662 -24.93 -2.85 16.82
CA SER A 662 -23.46 -2.76 16.82
C SER A 662 -22.94 -2.43 18.22
N HIS A 663 -21.70 -2.80 18.51
CA HIS A 663 -21.00 -2.51 19.75
C HIS A 663 -19.51 -2.27 19.46
N GLY A 664 -18.89 -1.30 20.12
CA GLY A 664 -17.50 -0.92 19.85
C GLY A 664 -17.30 -0.23 18.49
N VAL A 665 -18.33 0.46 18.00
CA VAL A 665 -18.27 1.31 16.79
C VAL A 665 -18.35 2.77 17.22
N ILE A 666 -17.35 3.56 16.83
CA ILE A 666 -17.27 5.01 17.12
C ILE A 666 -18.05 5.81 16.08
N GLY A 667 -17.95 5.39 14.82
CA GLY A 667 -18.32 6.25 13.70
C GLY A 667 -18.46 5.54 12.37
N GLN A 668 -18.92 6.31 11.39
CA GLN A 668 -18.95 5.89 10.00
C GLN A 668 -18.70 7.08 9.06
N ARG A 669 -18.16 6.81 7.88
CA ARG A 669 -18.04 7.79 6.80
C ARG A 669 -18.20 7.15 5.43
N HIS A 670 -18.96 7.82 4.56
CA HIS A 670 -19.04 7.46 3.15
C HIS A 670 -17.95 8.17 2.35
N HIS A 671 -17.22 7.42 1.54
CA HIS A 671 -16.22 7.96 0.62
C HIS A 671 -16.08 7.03 -0.59
N GLN A 672 -16.22 7.57 -1.81
CA GLN A 672 -16.07 6.83 -3.08
C GLN A 672 -16.82 5.48 -3.12
N ASP A 673 -18.15 5.51 -2.90
CA ASP A 673 -19.04 4.34 -2.86
C ASP A 673 -18.70 3.29 -1.77
N SER A 674 -17.83 3.65 -0.82
CA SER A 674 -17.47 2.81 0.31
C SER A 674 -17.96 3.41 1.62
N LEU A 675 -18.36 2.55 2.55
CA LEU A 675 -18.68 2.87 3.93
C LEU A 675 -17.51 2.44 4.81
N TYR A 676 -16.81 3.41 5.39
CA TYR A 676 -15.75 3.20 6.37
C TYR A 676 -16.35 3.27 7.76
N VAL A 677 -16.13 2.24 8.58
CA VAL A 677 -16.64 2.11 9.94
C VAL A 677 -15.47 2.17 10.91
N ALA A 678 -15.45 3.19 11.76
CA ALA A 678 -14.41 3.39 12.77
C ALA A 678 -14.73 2.57 14.03
N LEU A 679 -13.78 1.74 14.46
CA LEU A 679 -13.89 0.85 15.62
C LEU A 679 -13.22 1.45 16.85
N ASP A 680 -13.74 1.10 18.03
CA ASP A 680 -13.16 1.50 19.30
C ASP A 680 -12.00 0.57 19.69
N ALA A 681 -10.78 1.12 19.75
CA ALA A 681 -9.58 0.39 20.16
C ALA A 681 -9.68 -0.15 21.60
N GLY A 682 -10.49 0.47 22.47
CA GLY A 682 -10.76 0.00 23.83
C GLY A 682 -11.65 -1.24 23.89
N VAL A 683 -12.32 -1.61 22.79
CA VAL A 683 -13.16 -2.82 22.71
C VAL A 683 -12.40 -3.91 21.96
N THR A 684 -12.02 -4.98 22.64
CA THR A 684 -11.22 -6.07 22.05
C THR A 684 -11.95 -6.83 20.94
N THR A 685 -13.28 -6.91 21.00
CA THR A 685 -14.07 -7.70 20.06
C THR A 685 -15.34 -6.96 19.66
N PRO A 686 -15.23 -5.91 18.82
CA PRO A 686 -16.38 -5.12 18.41
C PRO A 686 -17.29 -5.92 17.48
N VAL A 687 -18.57 -5.56 17.49
CA VAL A 687 -19.58 -6.12 16.60
C VAL A 687 -20.11 -5.03 15.69
N VAL A 688 -20.03 -5.25 14.39
CA VAL A 688 -20.50 -4.32 13.36
C VAL A 688 -21.71 -4.91 12.67
N ALA A 689 -22.84 -4.21 12.71
CA ALA A 689 -24.02 -4.51 11.92
C ALA A 689 -24.27 -3.39 10.91
N ILE A 690 -24.69 -3.74 9.69
CA ILE A 690 -25.08 -2.78 8.65
C ILE A 690 -26.53 -3.00 8.20
N LYS A 691 -27.18 -1.93 7.75
CA LYS A 691 -28.53 -1.93 7.17
C LYS A 691 -28.60 -1.05 5.93
N ASN A 692 -29.65 -1.25 5.13
CA ASN A 692 -29.96 -0.32 4.05
C ASN A 692 -30.51 0.98 4.65
N ALA A 693 -30.04 2.11 4.15
CA ALA A 693 -30.56 3.41 4.55
C ALA A 693 -31.92 3.65 3.87
N ALA A 694 -32.95 4.02 4.64
CA ALA A 694 -34.29 4.35 4.11
C ALA A 694 -34.29 5.68 3.31
N GLN A 695 -33.32 6.57 3.60
CA GLN A 695 -32.96 7.73 2.81
C GLN A 695 -31.43 7.79 2.72
N VAL A 696 -30.89 7.96 1.52
CA VAL A 696 -29.47 8.28 1.31
C VAL A 696 -29.27 9.73 1.75
N SER A 697 -29.15 9.96 3.06
CA SER A 697 -28.85 11.29 3.58
C SER A 697 -27.36 11.54 3.35
N LEU A 698 -27.04 12.33 2.33
CA LEU A 698 -25.71 12.97 2.20
C LEU A 698 -25.37 13.85 3.42
N ALA A 699 -26.34 14.08 4.32
CA ALA A 699 -26.23 14.84 5.56
C ALA A 699 -26.08 13.95 6.82
N GLY A 700 -25.86 12.64 6.69
CA GLY A 700 -25.41 11.80 7.82
C GLY A 700 -26.39 11.58 8.97
N THR A 701 -27.64 12.05 8.88
CA THR A 701 -28.67 11.92 9.94
C THR A 701 -28.99 10.46 10.26
N THR A 702 -28.21 9.88 11.16
CA THR A 702 -28.44 8.55 11.71
C THR A 702 -29.33 8.73 12.94
N PRO A 703 -30.43 7.97 13.09
CA PRO A 703 -31.18 7.92 14.35
C PRO A 703 -30.35 7.20 15.41
N SER A 704 -29.29 7.85 15.86
CA SER A 704 -28.54 7.54 17.07
C SER A 704 -29.02 8.53 18.14
N SER A 705 -29.14 8.09 19.39
CA SER A 705 -29.38 9.00 20.52
C SER A 705 -28.12 9.78 20.93
N LEU A 706 -26.96 9.39 20.40
CA LEU A 706 -25.65 9.95 20.70
C LEU A 706 -24.96 10.46 19.43
N PRO A 707 -24.06 11.45 19.52
CA PRO A 707 -23.23 11.84 18.39
C PRO A 707 -22.42 10.66 17.83
N VAL A 708 -22.27 10.61 16.52
CA VAL A 708 -21.52 9.57 15.78
C VAL A 708 -20.35 10.23 15.08
N LEU A 709 -19.16 9.63 15.12
CA LEU A 709 -18.00 10.20 14.43
C LEU A 709 -18.16 10.09 12.91
N ASP A 710 -17.98 11.20 12.19
CA ASP A 710 -17.75 11.21 10.74
C ASP A 710 -16.25 11.12 10.45
N SER A 711 -15.47 12.07 10.99
CA SER A 711 -14.01 12.04 10.83
C SER A 711 -13.27 12.77 11.94
N ALA A 712 -12.01 12.39 12.18
CA ALA A 712 -11.13 13.13 13.08
C ALA A 712 -9.67 13.06 12.63
N ARG A 713 -8.93 14.17 12.84
CA ARG A 713 -7.47 14.19 12.68
C ARG A 713 -6.78 13.30 13.72
N TRP A 714 -7.38 13.18 14.90
CA TRP A 714 -6.85 12.35 15.98
C TRP A 714 -7.52 10.98 16.02
N ARG A 715 -6.79 10.02 16.59
CA ARG A 715 -7.33 8.70 16.93
C ARG A 715 -8.20 8.83 18.17
N ILE A 716 -9.24 8.02 18.26
CA ILE A 716 -10.24 8.05 19.34
C ILE A 716 -10.45 6.62 19.87
N TRP A 717 -10.59 6.47 21.18
CA TRP A 717 -10.94 5.20 21.82
C TRP A 717 -11.60 5.42 23.19
N ASN A 718 -12.04 4.33 23.82
CA ASN A 718 -12.75 4.33 25.11
C ASN A 718 -14.03 5.21 25.09
N LEU A 719 -14.80 5.14 24.00
CA LEU A 719 -16.01 5.92 23.84
C LEU A 719 -17.07 5.45 24.84
N LYS A 720 -17.45 6.33 25.77
CA LYS A 720 -18.45 6.08 26.81
C LYS A 720 -19.60 7.08 26.68
N PRO A 721 -20.87 6.60 26.65
CA PRO A 721 -22.02 7.50 26.71
C PRO A 721 -22.12 8.13 28.11
N GLY A 722 -22.35 9.44 28.14
CA GLY A 722 -22.79 10.17 29.33
C GLY A 722 -24.31 10.40 29.31
N THR A 723 -24.86 10.99 30.37
CA THR A 723 -26.31 11.30 30.47
C THR A 723 -26.82 12.20 29.34
N ASP A 724 -26.01 13.16 28.88
CA ASP A 724 -26.33 14.10 27.78
C ASP A 724 -25.14 14.32 26.82
N GLY A 725 -24.27 13.32 26.65
CA GLY A 725 -23.00 13.51 25.95
C GLY A 725 -22.16 12.26 25.72
N LEU A 726 -20.89 12.49 25.36
CA LEU A 726 -19.87 11.47 25.14
C LEU A 726 -18.61 11.82 25.91
N HIS A 727 -17.92 10.80 26.41
CA HIS A 727 -16.57 10.88 26.95
C HIS A 727 -15.67 9.91 26.18
N PHE A 728 -14.46 10.33 25.82
CA PHE A 728 -13.53 9.50 25.07
C PHE A 728 -12.10 9.98 25.22
N THR A 729 -11.15 9.07 25.00
CA THR A 729 -9.73 9.40 24.89
C THR A 729 -9.38 9.70 23.44
N ALA A 730 -8.54 10.71 23.18
CA ALA A 730 -7.99 10.98 21.85
C ALA A 730 -6.48 11.29 21.87
N GLN A 731 -5.81 10.99 20.76
CA GLN A 731 -4.37 11.24 20.58
C GLN A 731 -4.03 11.46 19.11
N GLY A 732 -3.13 12.40 18.83
CA GLY A 732 -2.64 12.69 17.50
C GLY A 732 -1.72 13.91 17.45
N PHE A 733 -1.43 14.38 16.24
CA PHE A 733 -0.46 15.44 15.98
C PHE A 733 -1.14 16.67 15.36
N GLY A 734 -0.68 17.87 15.73
CA GLY A 734 -1.35 19.12 15.39
C GLY A 734 -2.71 19.28 16.09
N ASP A 735 -3.46 20.32 15.74
CA ASP A 735 -4.77 20.63 16.34
C ASP A 735 -5.79 19.51 16.09
N GLY A 736 -6.62 19.22 17.09
CA GLY A 736 -7.58 18.14 17.05
C GLY A 736 -8.83 18.51 16.28
N ASP A 737 -8.82 18.34 14.96
CA ASP A 737 -10.00 18.57 14.13
C ASP A 737 -10.97 17.39 14.17
N PHE A 738 -12.21 17.64 14.57
CA PHE A 738 -13.27 16.64 14.65
C PHE A 738 -14.49 17.05 13.82
N ALA A 739 -15.12 16.05 13.20
CA ALA A 739 -16.43 16.11 12.59
C ALA A 739 -17.29 14.97 13.14
N TRP A 740 -18.38 15.34 13.81
CA TRP A 740 -19.39 14.43 14.34
C TRP A 740 -20.74 14.71 13.70
N ILE A 741 -21.61 13.71 13.69
CA ILE A 741 -23.02 13.87 13.39
C ILE A 741 -23.82 13.74 14.69
N ALA A 742 -24.36 14.86 15.13
CA ALA A 742 -25.19 14.97 16.32
C ALA A 742 -26.60 14.40 16.09
N PRO A 743 -27.27 13.92 17.16
CA PRO A 743 -28.66 13.43 17.10
C PRO A 743 -29.69 14.52 16.76
N GLY A 744 -29.30 15.80 16.86
CA GLY A 744 -30.12 16.93 16.47
C GLY A 744 -29.42 18.27 16.71
N PRO A 745 -30.02 19.37 16.23
CA PRO A 745 -29.44 20.70 16.35
C PRO A 745 -29.31 21.12 17.82
N GLY A 746 -28.28 21.92 18.12
CA GLY A 746 -28.05 22.44 19.46
C GLY A 746 -26.61 22.84 19.71
N THR A 747 -26.39 23.46 20.87
CA THR A 747 -25.06 23.84 21.33
C THR A 747 -24.48 22.73 22.19
N TYR A 748 -23.22 22.41 21.93
CA TYR A 748 -22.45 21.43 22.68
C TYR A 748 -21.30 22.14 23.40
N ALA A 749 -21.15 21.89 24.69
CA ALA A 749 -19.97 22.18 25.46
C ALA A 749 -18.91 21.10 25.21
N LEU A 750 -17.67 21.53 25.07
CA LEU A 750 -16.52 20.69 24.79
C LEU A 750 -15.49 20.91 25.89
N SER A 751 -14.87 19.85 26.38
CA SER A 751 -13.69 19.95 27.24
C SER A 751 -12.65 18.93 26.83
N ALA A 752 -11.38 19.27 26.98
CA ALA A 752 -10.25 18.37 26.81
C ALA A 752 -9.29 18.55 27.99
N GLN A 753 -8.74 17.46 28.51
CA GLN A 753 -7.83 17.47 29.65
C GLN A 753 -6.74 16.40 29.50
N GLY A 754 -5.50 16.74 29.83
CA GLY A 754 -4.39 15.80 29.87
C GLY A 754 -3.09 16.46 30.34
N ALA A 755 -1.95 15.83 30.07
CA ALA A 755 -0.64 16.34 30.48
C ALA A 755 -0.30 17.71 29.87
N ALA A 756 -0.79 17.99 28.67
CA ALA A 756 -0.62 19.27 27.98
C ALA A 756 -1.51 20.40 28.54
N GLY A 757 -2.38 20.12 29.51
CA GLY A 757 -3.26 21.11 30.15
C GLY A 757 -4.74 20.80 29.96
N SER A 758 -5.57 21.84 30.03
CA SER A 758 -7.02 21.74 29.85
C SER A 758 -7.54 22.81 28.89
N TRP A 759 -8.58 22.47 28.14
CA TRP A 759 -9.24 23.36 27.20
C TRP A 759 -10.75 23.18 27.30
N ASN A 760 -11.49 24.28 27.15
CA ASN A 760 -12.94 24.27 27.06
C ASN A 760 -13.39 25.04 25.82
N GLY A 761 -14.41 24.53 25.14
CA GLY A 761 -14.95 25.13 23.92
C GLY A 761 -16.45 24.92 23.80
N ARG A 762 -17.00 25.48 22.71
CA ARG A 762 -18.40 25.29 22.32
C ARG A 762 -18.49 25.10 20.82
N ALA A 763 -19.40 24.24 20.39
CA ALA A 763 -19.72 24.05 18.98
C ALA A 763 -21.23 23.91 18.79
N VAL A 764 -21.72 24.19 17.58
CA VAL A 764 -23.15 24.17 17.26
C VAL A 764 -23.39 23.13 16.18
N ALA A 765 -24.32 22.21 16.44
CA ALA A 765 -24.83 21.31 15.42
C ALA A 765 -25.96 21.99 14.65
N GLY A 766 -25.87 21.98 13.33
CA GLY A 766 -26.92 22.47 12.42
C GLY A 766 -28.14 21.55 12.37
N THR A 767 -29.11 21.88 11.52
CA THR A 767 -30.28 21.04 11.25
C THR A 767 -29.93 19.73 10.54
N ASP A 768 -28.79 19.70 9.86
CA ASP A 768 -28.15 18.51 9.29
C ASP A 768 -27.44 17.65 10.34
N GLY A 769 -27.34 18.12 11.59
CA GLY A 769 -26.62 17.44 12.66
C GLY A 769 -25.10 17.58 12.58
N ALA A 770 -24.54 18.26 11.59
CA ALA A 770 -23.09 18.40 11.46
C ALA A 770 -22.52 19.21 12.62
N LEU A 771 -21.61 18.60 13.38
CA LEU A 771 -20.94 19.19 14.53
C LEU A 771 -19.43 19.14 14.30
N LYS A 772 -18.83 20.29 13.99
CA LYS A 772 -17.39 20.43 13.72
C LYS A 772 -16.74 21.33 14.75
N PHE A 773 -15.56 20.95 15.21
CA PHE A 773 -14.75 21.75 16.13
C PHE A 773 -13.28 21.35 16.05
N SER A 774 -12.41 22.22 16.60
CA SER A 774 -10.98 21.96 16.73
C SER A 774 -10.53 22.14 18.18
N VAL A 775 -9.60 21.29 18.63
CA VAL A 775 -9.01 21.33 19.97
C VAL A 775 -7.54 21.75 19.84
N PRO A 776 -7.19 23.00 20.23
CA PRO A 776 -5.84 23.54 20.07
C PRO A 776 -4.94 23.14 21.27
N LEU A 777 -4.85 21.84 21.56
CA LEU A 777 -3.96 21.28 22.56
C LEU A 777 -3.06 20.24 21.92
N SER A 778 -1.83 20.09 22.42
CA SER A 778 -1.00 18.94 22.07
C SER A 778 -1.65 17.67 22.59
N ALA A 779 -1.92 16.73 21.68
CA ALA A 779 -2.42 15.39 21.99
C ALA A 779 -1.41 14.31 21.59
N ILE A 780 -0.11 14.64 21.61
CA ILE A 780 0.96 13.64 21.46
C ILE A 780 0.86 12.64 22.61
N ASP A 781 0.66 13.15 23.82
CA ASP A 781 0.14 12.36 24.93
C ASP A 781 -1.40 12.33 24.86
N PRO A 782 -2.05 11.20 25.19
CA PRO A 782 -3.50 11.11 25.14
C PRO A 782 -4.22 12.17 26.00
N LEU A 783 -5.30 12.72 25.46
CA LEU A 783 -6.22 13.62 26.16
C LEU A 783 -7.55 12.91 26.42
N GLU A 784 -8.19 13.24 27.53
CA GLU A 784 -9.57 12.88 27.83
C GLU A 784 -10.49 14.02 27.38
N LEU A 785 -11.48 13.70 26.55
CA LEU A 785 -12.42 14.65 25.98
C LEU A 785 -13.85 14.38 26.44
N THR A 786 -14.62 15.45 26.60
CA THR A 786 -16.06 15.40 26.85
C THR A 786 -16.80 16.27 25.85
N LEU A 787 -17.87 15.72 25.29
CA LEU A 787 -18.82 16.40 24.42
C LEU A 787 -20.19 16.35 25.11
N GLN A 788 -20.70 17.48 25.59
CA GLN A 788 -21.97 17.53 26.32
C GLN A 788 -22.96 18.47 25.63
N ARG A 789 -24.19 18.02 25.40
CA ARG A 789 -25.24 18.88 24.86
C ARG A 789 -25.77 19.78 25.97
N ASN A 790 -25.77 21.09 25.75
CA ASN A 790 -26.43 22.01 26.67
C ASN A 790 -27.95 21.88 26.51
N GLY A 791 -28.68 21.68 27.61
CA GLY A 791 -30.15 21.71 27.62
C GLY A 791 -30.67 23.00 26.96
N ARG A 792 -31.80 22.89 26.24
CA ARG A 792 -32.39 23.90 25.33
C ARG A 792 -32.09 25.37 25.72
N PRO A 793 -31.70 26.25 24.77
CA PRO A 793 -31.91 27.67 24.96
C PRO A 793 -33.42 27.91 25.08
N ALA A 794 -33.83 28.60 26.13
CA ALA A 794 -35.19 29.08 26.27
C ALA A 794 -35.56 29.91 25.03
N VAL A 795 -36.61 29.50 24.33
CA VAL A 795 -37.32 30.36 23.40
C VAL A 795 -37.93 31.47 24.25
N HIS A 796 -37.30 32.64 24.28
CA HIS A 796 -38.00 33.87 24.61
C HIS A 796 -37.99 34.78 23.39
N ALA A 797 -39.18 34.88 22.81
CA ALA A 797 -39.56 35.97 21.95
C ALA A 797 -39.24 37.31 22.63
N GLN A 798 -38.44 38.13 21.98
CA GLN A 798 -38.54 39.58 22.10
C GLN A 798 -38.93 40.12 20.72
N LEU A 799 -40.25 40.16 20.51
CA LEU A 799 -40.85 41.26 19.77
C LEU A 799 -40.59 42.52 20.60
N GLY A 800 -39.71 43.38 20.11
CA GLY A 800 -39.30 44.60 20.80
C GLY A 800 -38.75 45.60 19.79
N THR A 801 -39.68 46.20 19.03
CA THR A 801 -39.69 47.60 18.55
C THR A 801 -38.35 48.24 18.15
N GLU A 802 -38.21 48.49 16.85
CA GLU A 802 -37.34 49.53 16.29
C GLU A 802 -37.54 50.89 17.00
N PRO A 803 -36.46 51.66 17.18
CA PRO A 803 -36.53 53.09 17.03
C PRO A 803 -35.70 53.54 15.82
N ASP A 804 -36.44 54.25 14.97
CA ASP A 804 -36.08 55.03 13.81
C ASP A 804 -34.79 55.87 13.97
N ARG A 805 -33.98 55.90 12.92
CA ARG A 805 -32.85 56.83 12.78
C ARG A 805 -33.31 58.06 11.99
N ARG A 806 -33.12 59.25 12.60
CA ARG A 806 -32.58 60.51 12.02
C ARG A 806 -33.41 61.72 12.46
N ARG A 807 -32.74 62.70 13.08
CA ARG A 807 -32.36 63.95 12.39
C ARG A 807 -31.46 64.82 13.26
N GLU A 808 -30.44 65.35 12.59
CA GLU A 808 -29.51 66.38 13.02
C GLU A 808 -30.22 67.70 13.36
N GLY A 809 -29.65 68.45 14.30
CA GLY A 809 -30.05 69.81 14.65
C GLY A 809 -28.95 70.53 15.45
N SER A 810 -27.98 71.09 14.73
CA SER A 810 -27.25 72.35 14.97
C SER A 810 -26.98 72.88 16.40
N ARG A 811 -25.67 72.96 16.74
CA ARG A 811 -24.86 74.10 17.29
C ARG A 811 -25.30 74.88 18.55
N PRO A 812 -24.40 75.61 19.25
CA PRO A 812 -22.98 75.89 18.98
C PRO A 812 -21.98 75.04 19.75
#